data_AF-A0A1M5BPC7-F1
#
_entry.id   AF-A0A1M5BPC7-F1
#
_cell.length_a   1.000
_cell.length_b   1.000
_cell.length_c   1.000
_cell.angle_alpha   90.00
_cell.angle_beta   90.00
_cell.angle_gamma   90.00
#
_symmetry.space_group_name_H-M   'P 1'
#
loop_
_entity.id
_entity.type
_entity.pdbx_description
1 polymer ?
#
loop_
_entity_poly.entity_id
_entity_poly.type
_entity_poly.pdbx_seq_one_letter_code
_entity_poly.pdbx_strand_id
1 'polypeptide(L)'
;MIIKTKILLGLVIFSFYNVLNAQVRTTYTFEKGWKFTREDNTESFQPGYNDTKWQSVIVPHDWAIYGPFGIDNDKQITAISQDGQKEAMEHAGRTGGLPFVGVGWYRLQFEAPSFTKGKRATLIFDGAMSHARVYVNGQEAGYWPYGYNSFYLDVTPYLKEGAPNILAVRLENQPESSRWYPGAGLYRNVHLVVTEDVHIPTWGTQLTTPVVKDDYAKVNLKTKLVVPTDKNFDKYRIVTDLLDKNGKVVATNEKQGTRFDDNTFSQELIVTSPALWSPETPNLYQANFKVYEGDVLKDEYSTTFGIRTIEIIPDKGFYLNGKRTVFKGVCNHHDLGPLGAAVNDAAIRRQIRILKDMGCNAIRTSHNMPAPELIKACDEMGIMVMAETFDEWKATKVANGYHHVFDEWVEKDLTNLICHYRNNPSVVMWCIGNEVPEQWQGGTGAKMSLFLQDICHREDPTRPVTQGMDAPDAVVNNNMAAVMDVPGFNYRPHKYQENYKKLPQQIILGSETASTVSTRGIYKFPVTRQWMKKYDDHQSSSYDVESCSWSNLPEDDFIQHEDLPYCIGEFVWTGFDYMGEPTPYYTDWPSHSSLFGIIDLAGLPKDRYYLYRSHWNKEEETLHILPHWNWEGREGEVTPVFVYTNYPSAELFINGKSQGKRTKDLSVTIDNSADSVSIMNLKRQNRYRLMWMDTKYEPGTVKVVAYDKNGKAVAEKEIHTAGKPDHIELIADRNRIEADGKDLSFVTVKVVDKEGNLCPTASHEITFKVKGVGTYRAGANGNAASLESFQNPKMKVFNGMMTAIVSSTEQSGKIILEATGKGLKKGILNLESVSENVK
;
A
#
# COMPACT_ATOMS: atom_id res chain seq x y z
N MET A 1 -85.44 25.75 -22.20
CA MET A 1 -84.16 26.50 -22.33
C MET A 1 -83.27 26.05 -21.19
N ILE A 2 -82.04 25.55 -21.30
CA ILE A 2 -81.00 25.59 -22.34
C ILE A 2 -80.05 24.39 -22.07
N ILE A 3 -79.85 23.59 -23.13
CA ILE A 3 -78.62 22.99 -23.67
C ILE A 3 -77.71 22.11 -22.77
N LYS A 4 -77.61 20.83 -23.20
CA LYS A 4 -76.59 19.82 -22.89
C LYS A 4 -75.27 20.12 -23.62
N THR A 5 -74.13 19.93 -22.96
CA THR A 5 -72.83 19.80 -23.64
C THR A 5 -72.09 18.56 -23.10
N LYS A 6 -71.85 17.59 -23.99
CA LYS A 6 -71.02 16.40 -23.76
C LYS A 6 -69.56 16.76 -24.03
N ILE A 7 -68.67 16.30 -23.15
CA ILE A 7 -67.22 16.42 -23.23
C ILE A 7 -66.70 15.40 -24.26
N LEU A 8 -65.90 15.87 -25.22
CA LEU A 8 -65.22 15.07 -26.23
C LEU A 8 -63.76 14.85 -25.80
N LEU A 9 -63.33 13.59 -25.86
CA LEU A 9 -61.99 13.08 -25.60
C LEU A 9 -61.01 13.58 -26.69
N GLY A 10 -59.89 14.19 -26.30
CA GLY A 10 -58.75 14.47 -27.19
C GLY A 10 -57.53 13.67 -26.75
N LEU A 11 -57.14 12.67 -27.54
CA LEU A 11 -55.85 11.99 -27.42
C LEU A 11 -54.74 12.95 -27.87
N VAL A 12 -53.79 13.26 -26.99
CA VAL A 12 -52.49 13.82 -27.36
C VAL A 12 -51.44 12.73 -27.11
N ILE A 13 -50.91 12.17 -28.19
CA ILE A 13 -49.78 11.24 -28.18
C ILE A 13 -48.51 12.09 -28.10
N PHE A 14 -47.86 12.13 -26.93
CA PHE A 14 -46.49 12.63 -26.79
C PHE A 14 -45.53 11.49 -27.15
N SER A 15 -44.93 11.53 -28.33
CA SER A 15 -43.75 10.72 -28.63
C SER A 15 -42.56 11.28 -27.85
N PHE A 16 -42.18 10.59 -26.77
CA PHE A 16 -40.85 10.73 -26.18
C PHE A 16 -39.82 10.17 -27.16
N TYR A 17 -39.12 11.05 -27.87
CA TYR A 17 -37.83 10.70 -28.46
C TYR A 17 -36.85 10.52 -27.31
N ASN A 18 -36.63 9.28 -26.88
CA ASN A 18 -35.44 8.92 -26.14
C ASN A 18 -34.26 9.12 -27.09
N VAL A 19 -33.58 10.27 -26.97
CA VAL A 19 -32.24 10.44 -27.52
C VAL A 19 -31.34 9.55 -26.67
N LEU A 20 -31.19 8.29 -27.09
CA LEU A 20 -30.11 7.43 -26.65
C LEU A 20 -28.81 8.13 -27.07
N ASN A 21 -28.19 8.88 -26.16
CA ASN A 21 -26.82 9.35 -26.37
C ASN A 21 -25.96 8.09 -26.50
N ALA A 22 -25.47 7.82 -27.72
CA ALA A 22 -24.56 6.71 -27.96
C ALA A 22 -23.28 6.97 -27.16
N GLN A 23 -22.95 6.05 -26.26
CA GLN A 23 -21.73 6.12 -25.47
C GLN A 23 -20.51 5.95 -26.39
N VAL A 24 -19.66 6.97 -26.45
CA VAL A 24 -18.49 7.04 -27.37
C VAL A 24 -17.25 6.33 -26.84
N ARG A 25 -17.17 6.15 -25.51
CA ARG A 25 -16.14 5.38 -24.80
C ARG A 25 -16.79 4.40 -23.83
N THR A 26 -16.41 3.14 -23.93
CA THR A 26 -16.88 2.08 -23.01
C THR A 26 -15.69 1.37 -22.39
N THR A 27 -15.73 1.17 -21.08
CA THR A 27 -14.75 0.36 -20.35
C THR A 27 -15.44 -0.89 -19.81
N TYR A 28 -14.85 -2.05 -20.08
CA TYR A 28 -15.24 -3.33 -19.50
C TYR A 28 -14.17 -3.77 -18.52
N THR A 29 -14.53 -4.11 -17.28
CA THR A 29 -13.60 -4.73 -16.32
C THR A 29 -13.85 -6.23 -16.29
N PHE A 30 -12.81 -7.01 -16.54
CA PHE A 30 -12.91 -8.47 -16.69
C PHE A 30 -12.58 -9.19 -15.39
N GLU A 31 -13.58 -9.34 -14.54
CA GLU A 31 -13.40 -9.95 -13.22
C GLU A 31 -13.80 -11.43 -13.20
N LYS A 32 -14.89 -11.77 -13.87
CA LYS A 32 -15.51 -13.11 -13.83
C LYS A 32 -15.37 -13.84 -15.16
N GLY A 33 -15.62 -15.15 -15.11
CA GLY A 33 -15.62 -16.02 -16.30
C GLY A 33 -14.25 -16.57 -16.67
N TRP A 34 -13.19 -16.18 -15.94
CA TRP A 34 -11.85 -16.68 -16.15
C TRP A 34 -11.71 -18.16 -15.83
N LYS A 35 -10.96 -18.84 -16.69
CA LYS A 35 -10.45 -20.19 -16.53
C LYS A 35 -8.96 -20.14 -16.26
N PHE A 36 -8.47 -20.96 -15.34
CA PHE A 36 -7.07 -20.97 -14.91
C PHE A 36 -6.50 -22.39 -14.84
N THR A 37 -5.24 -22.54 -15.26
CA THR A 37 -4.43 -23.73 -15.01
C THR A 37 -2.97 -23.37 -14.76
N ARG A 38 -2.25 -24.23 -14.03
CA ARG A 38 -0.78 -24.18 -13.91
C ARG A 38 -0.07 -25.13 -14.88
N GLU A 39 -0.82 -25.88 -15.68
CA GLU A 39 -0.25 -26.73 -16.73
C GLU A 39 0.17 -25.85 -17.92
N ASP A 40 1.47 -25.84 -18.23
CA ASP A 40 1.97 -25.11 -19.40
C ASP A 40 1.77 -25.96 -20.66
N ASN A 41 0.72 -25.65 -21.42
CA ASN A 41 0.45 -26.25 -22.72
C ASN A 41 0.56 -25.18 -23.81
N THR A 42 1.43 -25.41 -24.79
CA THR A 42 1.71 -24.48 -25.89
C THR A 42 0.51 -24.21 -26.78
N GLU A 43 -0.54 -25.02 -26.76
CA GLU A 43 -1.77 -24.80 -27.53
C GLU A 43 -2.82 -23.98 -26.76
N SER A 44 -2.57 -23.62 -25.50
CA SER A 44 -3.54 -22.94 -24.63
C SER A 44 -4.02 -21.58 -25.15
N PHE A 45 -3.25 -20.93 -26.02
CA PHE A 45 -3.63 -19.67 -26.65
C PHE A 45 -4.64 -19.83 -27.80
N GLN A 46 -4.82 -21.05 -28.32
CA GLN A 46 -5.68 -21.30 -29.47
C GLN A 46 -7.16 -21.03 -29.14
N PRO A 47 -7.94 -20.40 -30.04
CA PRO A 47 -9.35 -20.11 -29.76
C PRO A 47 -10.18 -21.35 -29.44
N GLY A 48 -9.94 -22.45 -30.16
CA GLY A 48 -10.66 -23.72 -30.00
C GLY A 48 -10.11 -24.64 -28.91
N TYR A 49 -9.16 -24.19 -28.09
CA TYR A 49 -8.62 -25.00 -26.99
C TYR A 49 -9.71 -25.32 -25.96
N ASN A 50 -9.79 -26.58 -25.51
CA ASN A 50 -10.79 -27.02 -24.55
C ASN A 50 -10.32 -26.78 -23.11
N ASP A 51 -10.76 -25.67 -22.52
CA ASP A 51 -10.48 -25.28 -21.14
C ASP A 51 -11.58 -25.68 -20.13
N THR A 52 -12.52 -26.56 -20.52
CA THR A 52 -13.67 -26.92 -19.67
C THR A 52 -13.26 -27.56 -18.33
N LYS A 53 -12.07 -28.17 -18.27
CA LYS A 53 -11.50 -28.77 -17.05
C LYS A 53 -10.69 -27.80 -16.21
N TRP A 54 -10.42 -26.59 -16.70
CA TRP A 54 -9.65 -25.59 -15.97
C TRP A 54 -10.44 -25.05 -14.78
N GLN A 55 -9.72 -24.61 -13.75
CA GLN A 55 -10.30 -24.01 -12.57
C GLN A 55 -11.03 -22.71 -12.95
N SER A 56 -12.23 -22.49 -12.41
CA SER A 56 -12.89 -21.18 -12.55
C SER A 56 -12.40 -20.25 -11.45
N VAL A 57 -11.96 -19.06 -11.82
CA VAL A 57 -11.39 -18.06 -10.89
C VAL A 57 -12.01 -16.69 -11.13
N ILE A 58 -11.83 -15.80 -10.17
CA ILE A 58 -12.14 -14.37 -10.28
C ILE A 58 -10.82 -13.63 -10.28
N VAL A 59 -10.65 -12.71 -11.22
CA VAL A 59 -9.55 -11.75 -11.27
C VAL A 59 -10.02 -10.48 -10.54
N PRO A 60 -9.22 -9.90 -9.62
CA PRO A 60 -7.81 -10.22 -9.32
C PRO A 60 -7.57 -11.58 -8.65
N HIS A 61 -6.56 -12.31 -9.12
CA HIS A 61 -6.21 -13.67 -8.68
C HIS A 61 -4.71 -13.84 -8.43
N ASP A 62 -4.39 -14.34 -7.23
CA ASP A 62 -3.06 -14.83 -6.86
C ASP A 62 -3.17 -16.34 -6.60
N TRP A 63 -2.55 -17.18 -7.43
CA TRP A 63 -2.65 -18.63 -7.25
C TRP A 63 -1.77 -19.13 -6.10
N ALA A 64 -0.71 -18.40 -5.76
CA ALA A 64 0.30 -18.87 -4.82
C ALA A 64 -0.22 -18.83 -3.38
N ILE A 65 -1.10 -17.89 -3.06
CA ILE A 65 -1.60 -17.66 -1.69
C ILE A 65 -2.36 -18.86 -1.10
N TYR A 66 -2.90 -19.74 -1.94
CA TYR A 66 -3.61 -20.94 -1.51
C TYR A 66 -2.67 -22.05 -1.00
N GLY A 67 -1.35 -21.86 -1.14
CA GLY A 67 -0.32 -22.73 -0.56
C GLY A 67 -0.21 -24.12 -1.21
N PRO A 68 0.25 -25.13 -0.45
CA PRO A 68 0.70 -25.04 0.94
C PRO A 68 2.03 -24.29 1.08
N PHE A 69 2.31 -23.79 2.28
CA PHE A 69 3.66 -23.33 2.63
C PHE A 69 4.64 -24.50 2.63
N GLY A 70 5.87 -24.26 2.16
CA GLY A 70 6.93 -25.26 2.13
C GLY A 70 8.28 -24.62 1.85
N ILE A 71 9.31 -25.14 2.53
CA ILE A 71 10.70 -24.68 2.37
C ILE A 71 11.18 -24.78 0.92
N ASP A 72 10.79 -25.84 0.21
CA ASP A 72 11.22 -26.09 -1.17
C ASP A 72 10.54 -25.17 -2.19
N ASN A 73 9.48 -24.44 -1.80
CA ASN A 73 8.80 -23.50 -2.69
C ASN A 73 9.64 -22.25 -2.96
N ASP A 74 10.54 -21.89 -2.04
CA ASP A 74 11.29 -20.63 -2.11
C ASP A 74 12.76 -20.72 -1.67
N LYS A 75 13.31 -21.93 -1.57
CA LYS A 75 14.72 -22.16 -1.24
C LYS A 75 15.65 -21.47 -2.26
N GLN A 76 16.56 -20.63 -1.77
CA GLN A 76 17.56 -19.93 -2.60
C GLN A 76 18.97 -20.18 -2.06
N ILE A 77 20.00 -20.14 -2.92
CA ILE A 77 21.41 -20.20 -2.49
C ILE A 77 22.11 -18.94 -2.98
N THR A 78 22.30 -17.98 -2.08
CA THR A 78 22.75 -16.62 -2.45
C THR A 78 23.44 -15.91 -1.28
N ALA A 79 24.23 -14.89 -1.60
CA ALA A 79 24.84 -13.99 -0.62
C ALA A 79 24.10 -12.64 -0.69
N ILE A 80 23.47 -12.23 0.41
CA ILE A 80 22.80 -10.93 0.50
C ILE A 80 23.84 -9.86 0.87
N SER A 81 24.41 -9.23 -0.17
CA SER A 81 25.48 -8.24 0.00
C SER A 81 25.01 -6.97 0.73
N GLN A 82 23.75 -6.59 0.56
CA GLN A 82 23.10 -5.47 1.26
C GLN A 82 23.12 -5.67 2.79
N ASP A 83 22.95 -6.91 3.24
CA ASP A 83 23.00 -7.30 4.66
C ASP A 83 24.44 -7.53 5.16
N GLY A 84 25.44 -7.36 4.28
CA GLY A 84 26.85 -7.57 4.58
C GLY A 84 27.34 -9.03 4.48
N GLN A 85 26.55 -9.93 3.89
CA GLN A 85 26.97 -11.32 3.65
C GLN A 85 28.05 -11.36 2.55
N LYS A 86 29.05 -12.24 2.73
CA LYS A 86 30.19 -12.38 1.80
C LYS A 86 30.20 -13.69 1.02
N GLU A 87 29.55 -14.72 1.53
CA GLU A 87 29.50 -16.05 0.95
C GLU A 87 28.04 -16.46 0.75
N ALA A 88 27.78 -17.19 -0.34
CA ALA A 88 26.44 -17.67 -0.63
C ALA A 88 26.04 -18.75 0.38
N MET A 89 24.83 -18.64 0.90
CA MET A 89 24.25 -19.63 1.80
C MET A 89 22.80 -19.92 1.42
N GLU A 90 22.33 -21.08 1.86
CA GLU A 90 20.91 -21.43 1.75
C GLU A 90 20.08 -20.38 2.48
N HIS A 91 18.97 -19.97 1.89
CA HIS A 91 17.95 -19.12 2.50
C HIS A 91 16.58 -19.79 2.31
N ALA A 92 15.73 -19.71 3.33
CA ALA A 92 14.40 -20.27 3.37
C ALA A 92 13.39 -19.21 3.83
N GLY A 93 12.17 -19.23 3.29
CA GLY A 93 11.16 -18.25 3.66
C GLY A 93 11.40 -16.85 3.10
N ARG A 94 12.45 -16.63 2.29
CA ARG A 94 12.83 -15.32 1.73
C ARG A 94 11.68 -14.70 0.92
N THR A 95 10.85 -15.50 0.27
CA THR A 95 9.67 -15.00 -0.48
C THR A 95 8.37 -15.60 0.04
N GLY A 96 8.27 -15.92 1.33
CA GLY A 96 7.02 -16.35 1.94
C GLY A 96 6.78 -17.86 1.97
N GLY A 97 7.64 -18.69 1.40
CA GLY A 97 7.46 -20.15 1.37
C GLY A 97 6.24 -20.64 0.58
N LEU A 98 5.57 -19.79 -0.20
CA LEU A 98 4.42 -20.13 -1.03
C LEU A 98 4.84 -20.48 -2.47
N PRO A 99 4.10 -21.35 -3.20
CA PRO A 99 4.52 -21.88 -4.51
C PRO A 99 4.28 -20.88 -5.66
N PHE A 100 4.98 -19.74 -5.64
CA PHE A 100 4.81 -18.66 -6.63
C PHE A 100 5.53 -18.93 -7.96
N VAL A 101 6.51 -19.83 -8.00
CA VAL A 101 7.31 -20.15 -9.20
C VAL A 101 6.51 -21.00 -10.20
N GLY A 102 6.80 -20.81 -11.49
CA GLY A 102 6.27 -21.59 -12.61
C GLY A 102 5.28 -20.81 -13.46
N VAL A 103 4.56 -21.55 -14.29
CA VAL A 103 3.67 -20.99 -15.32
C VAL A 103 2.22 -21.03 -14.86
N GLY A 104 1.47 -19.99 -15.24
CA GLY A 104 0.02 -19.93 -15.10
C GLY A 104 -0.63 -19.45 -16.39
N TRP A 105 -1.67 -20.13 -16.84
CA TRP A 105 -2.49 -19.72 -17.98
C TRP A 105 -3.87 -19.28 -17.52
N TYR A 106 -4.33 -18.18 -18.09
CA TYR A 106 -5.68 -17.64 -17.92
C TYR A 106 -6.38 -17.59 -19.27
N ARG A 107 -7.65 -17.97 -19.32
CA ARG A 107 -8.51 -17.85 -20.50
C ARG A 107 -9.83 -17.21 -20.15
N LEU A 108 -10.30 -16.30 -21.00
CA LEU A 108 -11.58 -15.64 -20.87
C LEU A 108 -12.27 -15.59 -22.24
N GLN A 109 -13.50 -16.09 -22.29
CA GLN A 109 -14.43 -15.75 -23.35
C GLN A 109 -15.20 -14.50 -22.96
N PHE A 110 -15.18 -13.48 -23.80
CA PHE A 110 -15.87 -12.21 -23.53
C PHE A 110 -16.53 -11.64 -24.78
N GLU A 111 -17.47 -10.74 -24.56
CA GLU A 111 -18.12 -9.96 -25.60
C GLU A 111 -17.70 -8.49 -25.47
N ALA A 112 -17.62 -7.80 -26.60
CA ALA A 112 -17.33 -6.37 -26.67
C ALA A 112 -18.37 -5.69 -27.57
N PRO A 113 -19.64 -5.60 -27.15
CA PRO A 113 -20.74 -5.15 -28.02
C PRO A 113 -20.57 -3.71 -28.53
N SER A 114 -19.83 -2.87 -27.81
CA SER A 114 -19.53 -1.50 -28.26
C SER A 114 -18.43 -1.42 -29.31
N PHE A 115 -17.72 -2.52 -29.60
CA PHE A 115 -16.67 -2.59 -30.62
C PHE A 115 -17.26 -2.90 -31.99
N THR A 116 -17.14 -1.93 -32.90
CA THR A 116 -17.58 -2.02 -34.29
C THR A 116 -16.45 -1.60 -35.21
N LYS A 117 -16.52 -1.98 -36.50
CA LYS A 117 -15.52 -1.56 -37.50
C LYS A 117 -15.30 -0.04 -37.47
N GLY A 118 -14.03 0.37 -37.41
CA GLY A 118 -13.61 1.78 -37.33
C GLY A 118 -13.34 2.27 -35.91
N LYS A 119 -13.74 1.54 -34.86
CA LYS A 119 -13.39 1.85 -33.47
C LYS A 119 -12.02 1.31 -33.09
N ARG A 120 -11.55 1.74 -31.92
CA ARG A 120 -10.30 1.28 -31.29
C ARG A 120 -10.61 0.50 -30.03
N ALA A 121 -9.74 -0.45 -29.72
CA ALA A 121 -9.84 -1.29 -28.55
C ALA A 121 -8.46 -1.47 -27.90
N THR A 122 -8.38 -1.16 -26.61
CA THR A 122 -7.15 -1.24 -25.82
C THR A 122 -7.38 -2.13 -24.61
N LEU A 123 -6.56 -3.17 -24.45
CA LEU A 123 -6.49 -3.90 -23.18
C LEU A 123 -5.58 -3.14 -22.23
N ILE A 124 -5.98 -3.01 -20.98
CA ILE A 124 -5.19 -2.45 -19.89
C ILE A 124 -5.08 -3.51 -18.81
N PHE A 125 -3.85 -3.80 -18.40
CA PHE A 125 -3.54 -4.66 -17.27
C PHE A 125 -2.96 -3.78 -16.17
N ASP A 126 -3.59 -3.74 -15.00
CA ASP A 126 -3.09 -2.95 -13.89
C ASP A 126 -1.83 -3.57 -13.24
N GLY A 127 -1.63 -4.87 -13.49
CA GLY A 127 -0.45 -5.66 -13.14
C GLY A 127 -0.69 -7.16 -13.37
N ALA A 128 0.34 -7.85 -13.84
CA ALA A 128 0.29 -9.29 -14.15
C ALA A 128 1.63 -9.94 -13.79
N MET A 129 1.67 -10.74 -12.72
CA MET A 129 2.90 -11.28 -12.13
C MET A 129 3.20 -12.69 -12.69
N SER A 130 4.20 -12.89 -13.54
CA SER A 130 5.03 -11.92 -14.29
C SER A 130 5.27 -12.46 -15.73
N HIS A 131 6.09 -11.79 -16.55
CA HIS A 131 6.39 -12.23 -17.92
C HIS A 131 5.15 -12.50 -18.78
N ALA A 132 4.21 -11.55 -18.77
CA ALA A 132 2.92 -11.69 -19.41
C ALA A 132 3.03 -11.76 -20.94
N ARG A 133 2.50 -12.83 -21.52
CA ARG A 133 2.20 -12.94 -22.96
C ARG A 133 0.69 -12.97 -23.15
N VAL A 134 0.19 -12.02 -23.93
CA VAL A 134 -1.25 -11.80 -24.12
C VAL A 134 -1.65 -12.18 -25.53
N TYR A 135 -2.68 -13.00 -25.66
CA TYR A 135 -3.22 -13.48 -26.93
C TYR A 135 -4.70 -13.13 -27.05
N VAL A 136 -5.10 -12.61 -28.21
CA VAL A 136 -6.50 -12.36 -28.54
C VAL A 136 -6.84 -13.14 -29.80
N ASN A 137 -7.85 -14.01 -29.71
CA ASN A 137 -8.30 -14.87 -30.80
C ASN A 137 -7.14 -15.65 -31.47
N GLY A 138 -6.18 -16.13 -30.68
CA GLY A 138 -5.06 -16.94 -31.15
C GLY A 138 -3.86 -16.16 -31.69
N GLN A 139 -3.91 -14.82 -31.67
CA GLN A 139 -2.81 -13.95 -32.11
C GLN A 139 -2.16 -13.30 -30.89
N GLU A 140 -0.82 -13.25 -30.84
CA GLU A 140 -0.09 -12.56 -29.77
C GLU A 140 -0.26 -11.04 -29.93
N ALA A 141 -0.90 -10.42 -28.94
CA ALA A 141 -1.13 -8.98 -28.87
C ALA A 141 0.02 -8.23 -28.19
N GLY A 142 0.81 -8.90 -27.34
CA GLY A 142 1.97 -8.29 -26.71
C GLY A 142 2.63 -9.15 -25.63
N TYR A 143 3.84 -8.71 -25.26
CA TYR A 143 4.64 -9.24 -24.17
C TYR A 143 4.97 -8.10 -23.20
N TRP A 144 4.85 -8.32 -21.90
CA TRP A 144 5.27 -7.37 -20.86
C TRP A 144 5.95 -8.11 -19.69
N PRO A 145 7.27 -7.94 -19.47
CA PRO A 145 8.01 -8.73 -18.49
C PRO A 145 7.73 -8.31 -17.04
N TYR A 146 7.67 -7.00 -16.80
CA TYR A 146 7.70 -6.48 -15.44
C TYR A 146 6.35 -6.60 -14.74
N GLY A 147 6.25 -7.48 -13.76
CA GLY A 147 4.96 -7.87 -13.17
C GLY A 147 4.24 -6.78 -12.37
N TYR A 148 4.95 -5.73 -11.97
CA TYR A 148 4.36 -4.63 -11.20
C TYR A 148 3.83 -3.47 -12.04
N ASN A 149 4.27 -3.35 -13.29
CA ASN A 149 3.87 -2.26 -14.15
C ASN A 149 2.40 -2.41 -14.56
N SER A 150 1.64 -1.31 -14.54
CA SER A 150 0.43 -1.25 -15.34
C SER A 150 0.82 -1.04 -16.80
N PHE A 151 0.25 -1.79 -17.73
CA PHE A 151 0.56 -1.69 -19.14
C PHE A 151 -0.69 -1.81 -20.00
N TYR A 152 -0.58 -1.41 -21.26
CA TYR A 152 -1.70 -1.48 -22.20
C TYR A 152 -1.27 -1.93 -23.59
N LEU A 153 -2.18 -2.58 -24.32
CA LEU A 153 -1.97 -3.15 -25.65
C LEU A 153 -3.11 -2.74 -26.58
N ASP A 154 -2.79 -2.26 -27.78
CA ASP A 154 -3.79 -2.10 -28.85
C ASP A 154 -4.20 -3.47 -29.36
N VAL A 155 -5.45 -3.84 -29.14
CA VAL A 155 -6.02 -5.12 -29.58
C VAL A 155 -7.05 -4.97 -30.70
N THR A 156 -7.20 -3.77 -31.23
CA THR A 156 -8.08 -3.46 -32.37
C THR A 156 -7.96 -4.48 -33.52
N PRO A 157 -6.75 -4.90 -33.96
CA PRO A 157 -6.61 -5.81 -35.11
C PRO A 157 -7.10 -7.23 -34.84
N TYR A 158 -7.25 -7.61 -33.58
CA TYR A 158 -7.47 -9.01 -33.17
C TYR A 158 -8.90 -9.29 -32.74
N LEU A 159 -9.68 -8.26 -32.41
CA LEU A 159 -11.07 -8.41 -31.98
C LEU A 159 -12.02 -8.72 -33.14
N LYS A 160 -13.04 -9.51 -32.84
CA LYS A 160 -14.17 -9.84 -33.71
C LYS A 160 -15.37 -8.97 -33.32
N GLU A 161 -15.90 -8.25 -34.29
CA GLU A 161 -17.14 -7.48 -34.16
C GLU A 161 -18.35 -8.42 -34.06
N GLY A 162 -19.28 -8.13 -33.14
CA GLY A 162 -20.55 -8.85 -33.02
C GLY A 162 -20.46 -10.33 -32.67
N ALA A 163 -19.29 -10.82 -32.23
CA ALA A 163 -19.06 -12.23 -31.88
C ALA A 163 -18.23 -12.37 -30.59
N PRO A 164 -18.32 -13.51 -29.89
CA PRO A 164 -17.45 -13.79 -28.75
C PRO A 164 -15.97 -13.79 -29.14
N ASN A 165 -15.15 -13.24 -28.25
CA ASN A 165 -13.70 -13.15 -28.35
C ASN A 165 -13.06 -14.03 -27.27
N ILE A 166 -11.88 -14.57 -27.57
CA ILE A 166 -11.07 -15.33 -26.61
C ILE A 166 -9.83 -14.53 -26.26
N LEU A 167 -9.66 -14.22 -24.97
CA LEU A 167 -8.42 -13.71 -24.40
C LEU A 167 -7.70 -14.87 -23.70
N ALA A 168 -6.43 -15.07 -23.99
CA ALA A 168 -5.56 -15.98 -23.26
C ALA A 168 -4.32 -15.23 -22.76
N VAL A 169 -3.91 -15.47 -21.52
CA VAL A 169 -2.74 -14.83 -20.91
C VAL A 169 -1.86 -15.90 -20.29
N ARG A 170 -0.60 -15.97 -20.70
CA ARG A 170 0.42 -16.81 -20.09
C ARG A 170 1.30 -15.93 -19.20
N LEU A 171 1.49 -16.35 -17.96
CA LEU A 171 2.39 -15.75 -16.99
C LEU A 171 3.45 -16.76 -16.58
N GLU A 172 4.64 -16.30 -16.25
CA GLU A 172 5.75 -17.15 -15.81
C GLU A 172 6.58 -16.45 -14.74
N ASN A 173 6.60 -17.02 -13.54
CA ASN A 173 7.49 -16.60 -12.48
C ASN A 173 8.71 -17.52 -12.46
N GLN A 174 9.90 -16.93 -12.57
CA GLN A 174 11.17 -17.65 -12.45
C GLN A 174 11.56 -17.80 -10.96
N PRO A 175 12.30 -18.86 -10.59
CA PRO A 175 12.90 -18.94 -9.25
C PRO A 175 13.87 -17.78 -9.03
N GLU A 176 14.14 -17.39 -7.78
CA GLU A 176 15.13 -16.34 -7.46
C GLU A 176 14.91 -15.02 -8.24
N SER A 177 13.64 -14.65 -8.47
CA SER A 177 13.23 -13.43 -9.18
C SER A 177 12.77 -12.30 -8.26
N SER A 178 12.66 -12.55 -6.95
CA SER A 178 12.21 -11.59 -5.95
C SER A 178 12.89 -11.79 -4.61
N ARG A 179 13.05 -10.71 -3.84
CA ARG A 179 13.51 -10.74 -2.44
C ARG A 179 12.37 -10.89 -1.43
N TRP A 180 11.15 -10.51 -1.80
CA TRP A 180 9.92 -10.61 -1.01
C TRP A 180 8.87 -11.45 -1.75
N TYR A 181 7.73 -11.78 -1.13
CA TYR A 181 6.65 -12.49 -1.80
C TYR A 181 6.05 -11.67 -2.96
N PRO A 182 6.20 -12.09 -4.23
CA PRO A 182 5.67 -11.31 -5.36
C PRO A 182 4.18 -11.59 -5.63
N GLY A 183 3.64 -12.69 -5.09
CA GLY A 183 2.41 -13.30 -5.59
C GLY A 183 2.59 -13.91 -6.98
N ALA A 184 1.52 -14.48 -7.52
CA ALA A 184 1.57 -15.06 -8.87
C ALA A 184 0.21 -15.07 -9.55
N GLY A 185 0.08 -14.45 -10.72
CA GLY A 185 -1.20 -14.37 -11.42
C GLY A 185 -1.57 -13.00 -11.98
N LEU A 186 -2.80 -12.92 -12.48
CA LEU A 186 -3.47 -11.65 -12.77
C LEU A 186 -3.93 -11.03 -11.45
N TYR A 187 -2.96 -10.60 -10.64
CA TYR A 187 -3.17 -10.14 -9.25
C TYR A 187 -3.74 -8.71 -9.15
N ARG A 188 -3.87 -8.01 -10.29
CA ARG A 188 -4.61 -6.75 -10.42
C ARG A 188 -5.64 -6.84 -11.55
N ASN A 189 -6.45 -5.79 -11.69
CA ASN A 189 -7.55 -5.76 -12.64
C ASN A 189 -7.11 -5.76 -14.10
N VAL A 190 -8.02 -6.24 -14.96
CA VAL A 190 -7.87 -6.26 -16.42
C VAL A 190 -9.07 -5.55 -17.03
N HIS A 191 -8.81 -4.62 -17.94
CA HIS A 191 -9.83 -3.80 -18.59
C HIS A 191 -9.74 -3.88 -20.12
N LEU A 192 -10.87 -3.76 -20.79
CA LEU A 192 -10.97 -3.44 -22.21
C LEU A 192 -11.61 -2.06 -22.35
N VAL A 193 -10.91 -1.14 -23.00
CA VAL A 193 -11.42 0.19 -23.33
C VAL A 193 -11.70 0.24 -24.82
N VAL A 194 -12.94 0.54 -25.20
CA VAL A 194 -13.37 0.74 -26.59
C VAL A 194 -13.68 2.21 -26.80
N THR A 195 -13.06 2.82 -27.82
CA THR A 195 -13.23 4.23 -28.17
C THR A 195 -13.49 4.42 -29.67
N GLU A 196 -13.89 5.61 -30.06
CA GLU A 196 -13.82 6.03 -31.47
C GLU A 196 -12.37 6.07 -32.00
N ASP A 197 -12.21 6.18 -33.32
CA ASP A 197 -10.90 6.32 -33.97
C ASP A 197 -10.12 7.57 -33.51
N VAL A 198 -10.86 8.62 -33.21
CA VAL A 198 -10.37 9.86 -32.59
C VAL A 198 -10.72 9.84 -31.11
N HIS A 199 -9.70 9.77 -30.26
CA HIS A 199 -9.88 9.62 -28.82
C HIS A 199 -8.66 10.10 -28.03
N ILE A 200 -8.87 10.37 -26.75
CA ILE A 200 -7.80 10.61 -25.78
C ILE A 200 -7.16 9.25 -25.45
N PRO A 201 -5.85 9.04 -25.68
CA PRO A 201 -5.22 7.75 -25.41
C PRO A 201 -5.19 7.47 -23.90
N THR A 202 -4.93 6.21 -23.52
CA THR A 202 -4.66 5.82 -22.13
C THR A 202 -3.60 6.76 -21.52
N TRP A 203 -3.92 7.36 -20.38
CA TRP A 203 -3.09 8.36 -19.67
C TRP A 203 -2.73 9.61 -20.49
N GLY A 204 -3.55 9.95 -21.49
CA GLY A 204 -3.36 11.08 -22.41
C GLY A 204 -3.54 12.48 -21.81
N THR A 205 -3.85 12.59 -20.52
CA THR A 205 -4.05 13.88 -19.83
C THR A 205 -2.89 14.19 -18.88
N GLN A 206 -2.52 15.47 -18.81
CA GLN A 206 -1.59 16.02 -17.82
C GLN A 206 -2.19 17.30 -17.23
N LEU A 207 -2.46 17.28 -15.92
CA LEU A 207 -3.02 18.40 -15.18
C LEU A 207 -1.99 18.91 -14.18
N THR A 208 -1.81 20.23 -14.14
CA THR A 208 -0.87 20.89 -13.23
C THR A 208 -1.52 22.13 -12.63
N THR A 209 -1.06 22.53 -11.43
CA THR A 209 -1.54 23.72 -10.73
C THR A 209 -0.40 24.70 -10.48
N PRO A 210 0.13 25.36 -11.53
CA PRO A 210 1.35 26.17 -11.43
C PRO A 210 1.19 27.43 -10.56
N VAL A 211 -0.04 27.87 -10.29
CA VAL A 211 -0.33 28.97 -9.38
C VAL A 211 -1.42 28.52 -8.43
N VAL A 212 -1.14 28.56 -7.12
CA VAL A 212 -2.10 28.30 -6.06
C VAL A 212 -1.99 29.43 -5.05
N LYS A 213 -3.09 30.14 -4.85
CA LYS A 213 -3.27 31.19 -3.85
C LYS A 213 -4.58 30.96 -3.11
N ASP A 214 -4.78 31.68 -2.02
CA ASP A 214 -5.98 31.54 -1.19
C ASP A 214 -7.27 31.91 -1.96
N ASP A 215 -7.20 32.89 -2.86
CA ASP A 215 -8.35 33.41 -3.60
C ASP A 215 -8.53 32.74 -4.98
N TYR A 216 -7.49 32.16 -5.57
CA TYR A 216 -7.59 31.40 -6.82
C TYR A 216 -6.47 30.38 -7.03
N ALA A 217 -6.75 29.35 -7.82
CA ALA A 217 -5.75 28.48 -8.42
C ALA A 217 -5.89 28.49 -9.95
N LYS A 218 -4.75 28.46 -10.63
CA LYS A 218 -4.65 28.22 -12.07
C LYS A 218 -4.44 26.73 -12.31
N VAL A 219 -5.33 26.11 -13.08
CA VAL A 219 -5.24 24.72 -13.52
C VAL A 219 -4.87 24.72 -14.99
N ASN A 220 -3.72 24.13 -15.32
CA ASN A 220 -3.25 23.96 -16.69
C ASN A 220 -3.45 22.49 -17.11
N LEU A 221 -4.06 22.29 -18.27
CA LEU A 221 -4.38 20.96 -18.80
C LEU A 221 -3.74 20.81 -20.17
N LYS A 222 -2.99 19.72 -20.34
CA LYS A 222 -2.55 19.22 -21.64
C LYS A 222 -3.25 17.90 -21.92
N THR A 223 -3.94 17.82 -23.05
CA THR A 223 -4.71 16.64 -23.44
C THR A 223 -4.32 16.21 -24.85
N LYS A 224 -3.66 15.06 -24.95
CA LYS A 224 -3.26 14.44 -26.22
C LYS A 224 -4.48 13.82 -26.90
N LEU A 225 -4.54 13.91 -28.22
CA LEU A 225 -5.56 13.25 -29.03
C LEU A 225 -4.89 12.30 -30.04
N VAL A 226 -5.38 11.06 -30.12
CA VAL A 226 -5.08 10.17 -31.25
C VAL A 226 -5.93 10.64 -32.42
N VAL A 227 -5.29 11.03 -33.52
CA VAL A 227 -5.96 11.45 -34.76
C VAL A 227 -5.44 10.57 -35.91
N PRO A 228 -6.33 9.91 -36.68
CA PRO A 228 -5.94 9.17 -37.87
C PRO A 228 -5.17 10.05 -38.87
N THR A 229 -4.21 9.48 -39.59
CA THR A 229 -3.31 10.21 -40.50
C THR A 229 -4.01 10.88 -41.69
N ASP A 230 -5.21 10.42 -42.04
CA ASP A 230 -6.09 10.97 -43.07
C ASP A 230 -7.02 12.09 -42.54
N LYS A 231 -6.95 12.41 -41.25
CA LYS A 231 -7.72 13.48 -40.60
C LYS A 231 -6.80 14.57 -40.06
N ASN A 232 -7.36 15.78 -39.94
CA ASN A 232 -6.64 16.94 -39.41
C ASN A 232 -7.13 17.29 -38.01
N PHE A 233 -6.20 17.58 -37.10
CA PHE A 233 -6.51 17.96 -35.71
C PHE A 233 -7.33 19.24 -35.61
N ASP A 234 -7.19 20.15 -36.57
CA ASP A 234 -7.91 21.43 -36.61
C ASP A 234 -9.42 21.30 -36.80
N LYS A 235 -9.94 20.10 -37.08
CA LYS A 235 -11.38 19.81 -37.13
C LYS A 235 -12.00 19.54 -35.75
N TYR A 236 -11.17 19.29 -34.74
CA TYR A 236 -11.66 18.90 -33.42
C TYR A 236 -11.60 20.06 -32.43
N ARG A 237 -12.59 20.10 -31.55
CA ARG A 237 -12.62 20.96 -30.38
C ARG A 237 -12.76 20.13 -29.12
N ILE A 238 -12.20 20.62 -28.03
CA ILE A 238 -12.35 20.05 -26.70
C ILE A 238 -13.13 21.02 -25.82
N VAL A 239 -14.09 20.48 -25.07
CA VAL A 239 -14.78 21.18 -23.97
C VAL A 239 -14.36 20.50 -22.68
N THR A 240 -14.00 21.29 -21.68
CA THR A 240 -13.58 20.77 -20.39
C THR A 240 -14.30 21.47 -19.26
N ASP A 241 -14.95 20.67 -18.41
CA ASP A 241 -15.55 21.10 -17.15
C ASP A 241 -14.70 20.62 -15.99
N LEU A 242 -14.39 21.50 -15.04
CA LEU A 242 -13.84 21.14 -13.74
C LEU A 242 -14.97 21.07 -12.73
N LEU A 243 -15.11 19.93 -12.04
CA LEU A 243 -16.13 19.67 -11.05
C LEU A 243 -15.50 19.59 -9.66
N ASP A 244 -16.17 20.16 -8.66
CA ASP A 244 -15.82 19.96 -7.25
C ASP A 244 -16.30 18.59 -6.73
N LYS A 245 -16.00 18.30 -5.46
CA LYS A 245 -16.39 17.05 -4.77
C LYS A 245 -17.91 16.78 -4.72
N ASN A 246 -18.75 17.79 -4.96
CA ASN A 246 -20.21 17.67 -4.99
C ASN A 246 -20.75 17.53 -6.42
N GLY A 247 -19.87 17.45 -7.43
CA GLY A 247 -20.23 17.43 -8.84
C GLY A 247 -20.62 18.79 -9.42
N LYS A 248 -20.35 19.89 -8.71
CA LYS A 248 -20.64 21.25 -9.23
C LYS A 248 -19.53 21.69 -10.16
N VAL A 249 -19.89 22.15 -11.36
CA VAL A 249 -18.94 22.78 -12.29
C VAL A 249 -18.43 24.09 -11.69
N VAL A 250 -17.11 24.18 -11.48
CA VAL A 250 -16.41 25.35 -10.93
C VAL A 250 -15.66 26.15 -11.99
N ALA A 251 -15.34 25.55 -13.13
CA ALA A 251 -14.76 26.23 -14.29
C ALA A 251 -15.04 25.44 -15.56
N THR A 252 -15.19 26.14 -16.70
CA THR A 252 -15.35 25.53 -18.03
C THR A 252 -14.43 26.24 -19.02
N ASN A 253 -13.87 25.49 -19.97
CA ASN A 253 -13.15 26.05 -21.10
C ASN A 253 -13.41 25.24 -22.37
N GLU A 254 -13.41 25.91 -23.51
CA GLU A 254 -13.53 25.31 -24.82
C GLU A 254 -12.38 25.76 -25.71
N LYS A 255 -11.81 24.82 -26.48
CA LYS A 255 -10.65 25.09 -27.35
C LYS A 255 -10.78 24.34 -28.68
N GLN A 256 -10.68 25.09 -29.78
CA GLN A 256 -10.49 24.54 -31.12
C GLN A 256 -9.02 24.14 -31.33
N GLY A 257 -8.80 22.98 -31.93
CA GLY A 257 -7.47 22.51 -32.30
C GLY A 257 -6.91 23.27 -33.50
N THR A 258 -5.59 23.31 -33.63
CA THR A 258 -4.90 23.92 -34.77
C THR A 258 -3.78 23.02 -35.25
N ARG A 259 -3.37 23.19 -36.52
CA ARG A 259 -2.23 22.45 -37.10
C ARG A 259 -0.89 22.69 -36.38
N PHE A 260 -0.82 23.62 -35.44
CA PHE A 260 0.40 23.98 -34.70
C PHE A 260 0.46 23.35 -33.30
N ASP A 261 -0.57 22.61 -32.91
CA ASP A 261 -0.72 22.08 -31.55
C ASP A 261 -0.16 20.65 -31.37
N ASP A 262 0.40 20.05 -32.42
CA ASP A 262 0.94 18.68 -32.41
C ASP A 262 -0.02 17.66 -31.74
N ASN A 263 -1.28 17.69 -32.19
CA ASN A 263 -2.38 16.86 -31.69
C ASN A 263 -2.62 16.95 -30.17
N THR A 264 -2.26 18.06 -29.52
CA THR A 264 -2.39 18.26 -28.09
C THR A 264 -3.16 19.55 -27.76
N PHE A 265 -4.31 19.42 -27.10
CA PHE A 265 -5.00 20.60 -26.58
C PHE A 265 -4.28 21.12 -25.33
N SER A 266 -4.10 22.44 -25.28
CA SER A 266 -3.62 23.14 -24.07
C SER A 266 -4.70 24.12 -23.60
N GLN A 267 -5.17 23.93 -22.37
CA GLN A 267 -6.21 24.74 -21.74
C GLN A 267 -5.74 25.28 -20.38
N GLU A 268 -6.23 26.47 -20.04
CA GLU A 268 -6.02 27.10 -18.75
C GLU A 268 -7.39 27.43 -18.15
N LEU A 269 -7.63 27.01 -16.91
CA LEU A 269 -8.85 27.29 -16.17
C LEU A 269 -8.51 27.88 -14.80
N ILE A 270 -9.39 28.74 -14.28
CA ILE A 270 -9.23 29.37 -12.97
C ILE A 270 -10.29 28.81 -12.02
N VAL A 271 -9.85 28.24 -10.91
CA VAL A 271 -10.71 27.84 -9.80
C VAL A 271 -10.62 28.94 -8.74
N THR A 272 -11.73 29.63 -8.48
CA THR A 272 -11.79 30.66 -7.43
C THR A 272 -12.00 29.99 -6.06
N SER A 273 -11.33 30.52 -5.02
CA SER A 273 -11.34 29.98 -3.65
C SER A 273 -11.10 28.46 -3.60
N PRO A 274 -9.94 27.99 -4.09
CA PRO A 274 -9.68 26.57 -4.29
C PRO A 274 -9.66 25.81 -2.96
N ALA A 275 -10.31 24.66 -2.91
CA ALA A 275 -10.18 23.72 -1.80
C ALA A 275 -8.91 22.89 -2.01
N LEU A 276 -7.89 23.15 -1.18
CA LEU A 276 -6.59 22.48 -1.35
C LEU A 276 -6.63 21.02 -0.91
N TRP A 277 -5.83 20.19 -1.58
CA TRP A 277 -5.54 18.82 -1.17
C TRP A 277 -4.39 18.80 -0.16
N SER A 278 -4.57 18.03 0.92
CA SER A 278 -3.53 17.70 1.91
C SER A 278 -3.90 16.38 2.62
N PRO A 279 -2.98 15.74 3.39
CA PRO A 279 -3.31 14.58 4.20
C PRO A 279 -4.48 14.79 5.18
N GLU A 280 -4.63 16.02 5.69
CA GLU A 280 -5.70 16.41 6.62
C GLU A 280 -7.00 16.78 5.88
N THR A 281 -6.88 17.38 4.69
CA THR A 281 -8.02 17.83 3.87
C THR A 281 -7.87 17.35 2.42
N PRO A 282 -8.17 16.08 2.11
CA PRO A 282 -7.96 15.49 0.79
C PRO A 282 -9.05 15.90 -0.21
N ASN A 283 -9.17 17.20 -0.51
CA ASN A 283 -10.15 17.69 -1.47
C ASN A 283 -9.74 17.30 -2.90
N LEU A 284 -10.67 16.67 -3.61
CA LEU A 284 -10.48 16.24 -5.00
C LEU A 284 -11.45 16.99 -5.92
N TYR A 285 -10.99 17.20 -7.15
CA TYR A 285 -11.74 17.71 -8.28
C TYR A 285 -11.74 16.66 -9.40
N GLN A 286 -12.66 16.82 -10.34
CA GLN A 286 -12.70 16.02 -11.56
C GLN A 286 -12.66 16.94 -12.78
N ALA A 287 -11.78 16.65 -13.75
CA ALA A 287 -11.78 17.28 -15.06
C ALA A 287 -12.50 16.34 -16.05
N ASN A 288 -13.61 16.81 -16.63
CA ASN A 288 -14.40 16.08 -17.62
C ASN A 288 -14.15 16.67 -19.00
N PHE A 289 -13.57 15.88 -19.90
CA PHE A 289 -13.18 16.26 -21.25
C PHE A 289 -14.17 15.68 -22.25
N LYS A 290 -14.67 16.52 -23.17
CA LYS A 290 -15.52 16.12 -24.29
C LYS A 290 -14.90 16.59 -25.59
N VAL A 291 -14.59 15.67 -26.49
CA VAL A 291 -13.97 15.95 -27.79
C VAL A 291 -15.04 15.88 -28.87
N TYR A 292 -15.13 16.90 -29.71
CA TYR A 292 -16.11 17.00 -30.78
C TYR A 292 -15.47 17.19 -32.16
N GLU A 293 -16.05 16.58 -33.19
CA GLU A 293 -15.86 16.93 -34.60
C GLU A 293 -17.12 17.68 -35.06
N GLY A 294 -17.05 19.01 -35.17
CA GLY A 294 -18.24 19.84 -35.27
C GLY A 294 -19.15 19.68 -34.04
N ASP A 295 -20.34 19.11 -34.24
CA ASP A 295 -21.32 18.83 -33.19
C ASP A 295 -21.35 17.34 -32.76
N VAL A 296 -20.55 16.49 -33.42
CA VAL A 296 -20.52 15.06 -33.13
C VAL A 296 -19.51 14.79 -32.02
N LEU A 297 -19.98 14.26 -30.89
CA LEU A 297 -19.11 13.79 -29.81
C LEU A 297 -18.28 12.60 -30.30
N LYS A 298 -16.96 12.69 -30.16
CA LYS A 298 -16.00 11.64 -30.52
C LYS A 298 -15.45 10.90 -29.31
N ASP A 299 -15.26 11.59 -28.18
CA ASP A 299 -14.77 10.96 -26.97
C ASP A 299 -15.18 11.73 -25.73
N GLU A 300 -15.32 11.02 -24.62
CA GLU A 300 -15.53 11.57 -23.28
C GLU A 300 -14.59 10.87 -22.30
N TYR A 301 -13.84 11.65 -21.54
CA TYR A 301 -12.81 11.17 -20.62
C TYR A 301 -12.84 11.97 -19.33
N SER A 302 -12.53 11.35 -18.21
CA SER A 302 -12.48 12.02 -16.90
C SER A 302 -11.13 11.81 -16.24
N THR A 303 -10.64 12.81 -15.53
CA THR A 303 -9.42 12.70 -14.72
C THR A 303 -9.65 13.34 -13.35
N THR A 304 -9.47 12.57 -12.29
CA THR A 304 -9.45 13.08 -10.91
C THR A 304 -8.12 13.76 -10.64
N PHE A 305 -8.13 14.89 -9.95
CA PHE A 305 -6.93 15.62 -9.54
C PHE A 305 -7.17 16.37 -8.22
N GLY A 306 -6.10 16.91 -7.62
CA GLY A 306 -6.18 17.80 -6.46
C GLY A 306 -5.33 19.05 -6.66
N ILE A 307 -5.71 20.13 -5.99
CA ILE A 307 -4.99 21.41 -6.06
C ILE A 307 -4.07 21.50 -4.85
N ARG A 308 -2.75 21.48 -5.08
CA ARG A 308 -1.72 21.62 -4.03
C ARG A 308 -0.40 22.11 -4.61
N THR A 309 0.44 22.72 -3.77
CA THR A 309 1.83 23.03 -4.11
C THR A 309 2.79 22.14 -3.35
N ILE A 310 3.90 21.79 -4.01
CA ILE A 310 5.02 21.05 -3.43
C ILE A 310 6.26 21.91 -3.64
N GLU A 311 7.07 22.04 -2.59
CA GLU A 311 8.34 22.75 -2.67
C GLU A 311 9.39 22.08 -1.78
N ILE A 312 10.62 21.97 -2.29
CA ILE A 312 11.80 21.59 -1.55
C ILE A 312 12.61 22.86 -1.32
N ILE A 313 12.76 23.28 -0.06
CA ILE A 313 13.52 24.48 0.28
C ILE A 313 14.82 24.07 0.99
N PRO A 314 15.99 24.39 0.41
CA PRO A 314 17.30 24.14 1.03
C PRO A 314 17.34 24.62 2.49
N ASP A 315 17.94 23.82 3.37
CA ASP A 315 18.04 24.04 4.83
C ASP A 315 16.72 24.04 5.61
N LYS A 316 15.56 24.10 4.95
CA LYS A 316 14.25 24.25 5.62
C LYS A 316 13.35 23.02 5.52
N GLY A 317 13.45 22.24 4.45
CA GLY A 317 12.74 20.98 4.30
C GLY A 317 11.69 20.94 3.18
N PHE A 318 10.76 20.00 3.27
CA PHE A 318 9.64 19.80 2.34
C PHE A 318 8.44 20.66 2.76
N TYR A 319 7.80 21.31 1.79
CA TYR A 319 6.65 22.18 1.99
C TYR A 319 5.48 21.72 1.13
N LEU A 320 4.32 21.58 1.77
CA LEU A 320 3.03 21.31 1.14
C LEU A 320 2.12 22.51 1.41
N ASN A 321 1.57 23.12 0.36
CA ASN A 321 0.69 24.30 0.49
C ASN A 321 1.31 25.43 1.33
N GLY A 322 2.61 25.69 1.15
CA GLY A 322 3.36 26.71 1.89
C GLY A 322 3.65 26.38 3.36
N LYS A 323 3.36 25.16 3.83
CA LYS A 323 3.63 24.71 5.20
C LYS A 323 4.70 23.62 5.21
N ARG A 324 5.71 23.77 6.08
CA ARG A 324 6.71 22.72 6.34
C ARG A 324 5.97 21.45 6.78
N THR A 325 6.16 20.38 6.03
CA THR A 325 5.55 19.08 6.28
C THR A 325 6.66 18.05 6.39
N VAL A 326 6.63 17.26 7.47
CA VAL A 326 7.58 16.18 7.71
C VAL A 326 6.92 14.87 7.29
N PHE A 327 7.63 14.04 6.54
CA PHE A 327 7.20 12.69 6.21
C PHE A 327 7.20 11.82 7.47
N LYS A 328 6.01 11.43 7.90
CA LYS A 328 5.74 10.39 8.89
C LYS A 328 5.35 9.16 8.12
N GLY A 329 6.34 8.62 7.40
CA GLY A 329 6.13 7.66 6.33
C GLY A 329 6.37 6.23 6.75
N VAL A 330 5.77 5.31 6.01
CA VAL A 330 6.08 3.87 6.10
C VAL A 330 6.41 3.30 4.72
N CYS A 331 7.33 2.35 4.68
CA CYS A 331 7.50 1.43 3.56
C CYS A 331 6.44 0.32 3.68
N ASN A 332 5.73 0.03 2.60
CA ASN A 332 4.78 -1.07 2.52
C ASN A 332 5.00 -1.86 1.23
N HIS A 333 5.15 -3.18 1.37
CA HIS A 333 4.99 -4.12 0.25
C HIS A 333 3.54 -4.20 -0.22
N HIS A 334 3.32 -4.82 -1.38
CA HIS A 334 2.01 -4.85 -2.06
C HIS A 334 1.06 -5.93 -1.57
N ASP A 335 1.55 -6.96 -0.85
CA ASP A 335 0.69 -8.02 -0.36
C ASP A 335 -0.29 -7.53 0.71
N LEU A 336 -1.47 -8.15 0.73
CA LEU A 336 -2.56 -7.85 1.65
C LEU A 336 -2.68 -8.95 2.71
N GLY A 337 -1.52 -9.46 3.16
CA GLY A 337 -1.38 -10.54 4.14
C GLY A 337 -2.10 -11.81 3.71
N PRO A 338 -3.14 -12.27 4.44
CA PRO A 338 -3.86 -13.51 4.12
C PRO A 338 -4.60 -13.52 2.77
N LEU A 339 -4.70 -12.37 2.09
CA LEU A 339 -5.29 -12.27 0.74
C LEU A 339 -4.23 -12.44 -0.38
N GLY A 340 -2.94 -12.44 -0.03
CA GLY A 340 -1.86 -12.50 -1.01
C GLY A 340 -1.73 -11.19 -1.78
N ALA A 341 -1.29 -11.29 -3.03
CA ALA A 341 -1.13 -10.13 -3.90
C ALA A 341 -2.43 -9.65 -4.55
N ALA A 342 -3.50 -10.46 -4.55
CA ALA A 342 -4.75 -10.12 -5.24
C ALA A 342 -5.35 -8.83 -4.68
N VAL A 343 -5.35 -7.77 -5.50
CA VAL A 343 -5.74 -6.42 -5.06
C VAL A 343 -7.19 -6.39 -4.56
N ASN A 344 -7.42 -5.70 -3.45
CA ASN A 344 -8.74 -5.52 -2.87
C ASN A 344 -8.85 -4.16 -2.19
N ASP A 345 -9.80 -3.33 -2.65
CA ASP A 345 -9.99 -1.96 -2.20
C ASP A 345 -10.31 -1.88 -0.68
N ALA A 346 -11.16 -2.77 -0.16
CA ALA A 346 -11.51 -2.80 1.26
C ALA A 346 -10.29 -3.08 2.17
N ALA A 347 -9.42 -4.00 1.74
CA ALA A 347 -8.18 -4.34 2.44
C ALA A 347 -7.16 -3.18 2.42
N ILE A 348 -6.96 -2.56 1.25
CA ILE A 348 -6.09 -1.38 1.10
C ILE A 348 -6.58 -0.24 1.99
N ARG A 349 -7.87 0.10 1.92
CA ARG A 349 -8.44 1.15 2.76
C ARG A 349 -8.32 0.83 4.24
N ARG A 350 -8.42 -0.45 4.63
CA ARG A 350 -8.17 -0.85 6.02
C ARG A 350 -6.74 -0.57 6.44
N GLN A 351 -5.75 -0.94 5.63
CA GLN A 351 -4.35 -0.63 5.94
C GLN A 351 -4.14 0.88 6.09
N ILE A 352 -4.67 1.69 5.16
CA ILE A 352 -4.58 3.16 5.25
C ILE A 352 -5.27 3.69 6.50
N ARG A 353 -6.46 3.19 6.88
CA ARG A 353 -7.15 3.61 8.12
C ARG A 353 -6.28 3.38 9.36
N ILE A 354 -5.65 2.22 9.47
CA ILE A 354 -4.78 1.88 10.60
C ILE A 354 -3.54 2.78 10.60
N LEU A 355 -2.91 3.00 9.43
CA LEU A 355 -1.76 3.91 9.33
C LEU A 355 -2.13 5.34 9.71
N LYS A 356 -3.27 5.86 9.25
CA LYS A 356 -3.73 7.21 9.61
C LYS A 356 -4.01 7.34 11.10
N ASP A 357 -4.62 6.35 11.75
CA ASP A 357 -4.81 6.38 13.22
C ASP A 357 -3.46 6.42 13.96
N MET A 358 -2.44 5.73 13.44
CA MET A 358 -1.06 5.81 13.93
C MET A 358 -0.43 7.21 13.76
N GLY A 359 -1.01 8.09 12.93
CA GLY A 359 -0.44 9.39 12.58
C GLY A 359 0.47 9.38 11.36
N CYS A 360 0.49 8.28 10.59
CA CYS A 360 1.19 8.21 9.31
C CYS A 360 0.55 9.16 8.29
N ASN A 361 1.37 9.87 7.53
CA ASN A 361 0.92 10.78 6.46
C ASN A 361 1.51 10.46 5.09
N ALA A 362 2.37 9.44 4.97
CA ALA A 362 3.03 9.09 3.72
C ALA A 362 3.30 7.58 3.58
N ILE A 363 3.26 7.07 2.35
CA ILE A 363 3.63 5.70 2.00
C ILE A 363 4.70 5.72 0.93
N ARG A 364 5.77 4.95 1.13
CA ARG A 364 6.70 4.54 0.08
C ARG A 364 6.29 3.18 -0.45
N THR A 365 6.15 3.05 -1.76
CA THR A 365 5.67 1.82 -2.41
C THR A 365 6.83 0.86 -2.67
N SER A 366 7.46 0.41 -1.59
CA SER A 366 8.66 -0.43 -1.60
C SER A 366 8.40 -1.81 -2.25
N HIS A 367 9.04 -2.18 -3.36
CA HIS A 367 9.94 -1.40 -4.22
C HIS A 367 9.52 -1.49 -5.68
N ASN A 368 8.26 -1.15 -5.93
CA ASN A 368 7.61 -1.40 -7.21
C ASN A 368 6.38 -0.53 -7.43
N MET A 369 5.98 -0.42 -8.70
CA MET A 369 4.81 0.38 -9.11
C MET A 369 3.58 -0.02 -8.28
N PRO A 370 2.89 0.93 -7.62
CA PRO A 370 1.72 0.65 -6.80
C PRO A 370 0.50 0.28 -7.63
N ALA A 371 -0.47 -0.38 -6.98
CA ALA A 371 -1.76 -0.65 -7.58
C ALA A 371 -2.57 0.65 -7.76
N PRO A 372 -3.37 0.79 -8.83
CA PRO A 372 -4.23 1.96 -9.01
C PRO A 372 -5.18 2.19 -7.83
N GLU A 373 -5.67 1.11 -7.20
CA GLU A 373 -6.53 1.16 -6.02
C GLU A 373 -5.83 1.77 -4.81
N LEU A 374 -4.52 1.53 -4.63
CA LEU A 374 -3.73 2.15 -3.56
C LEU A 374 -3.61 3.65 -3.79
N ILE A 375 -3.27 4.08 -5.00
CA ILE A 375 -3.15 5.50 -5.34
C ILE A 375 -4.50 6.21 -5.19
N LYS A 376 -5.59 5.62 -5.69
CA LYS A 376 -6.96 6.14 -5.51
C LYS A 376 -7.32 6.28 -4.04
N ALA A 377 -7.04 5.27 -3.23
CA ALA A 377 -7.31 5.33 -1.80
C ALA A 377 -6.45 6.39 -1.09
N CYS A 378 -5.18 6.55 -1.46
CA CYS A 378 -4.31 7.61 -0.93
C CYS A 378 -4.79 9.02 -1.30
N ASP A 379 -5.25 9.23 -2.54
CA ASP A 379 -5.84 10.49 -2.98
C ASP A 379 -7.08 10.85 -2.16
N GLU A 380 -7.99 9.90 -1.97
CA GLU A 380 -9.28 10.09 -1.29
C GLU A 380 -9.13 10.19 0.23
N MET A 381 -8.20 9.43 0.81
CA MET A 381 -8.02 9.35 2.26
C MET A 381 -6.93 10.30 2.77
N GLY A 382 -6.19 10.99 1.90
CA GLY A 382 -5.15 11.93 2.30
C GLY A 382 -3.92 11.23 2.87
N ILE A 383 -3.18 10.55 2.00
CA ILE A 383 -1.84 10.01 2.25
C ILE A 383 -0.95 10.45 1.11
N MET A 384 0.24 10.98 1.41
CA MET A 384 1.26 11.27 0.40
C MET A 384 1.93 9.98 -0.06
N VAL A 385 2.38 9.92 -1.31
CA VAL A 385 3.00 8.73 -1.89
C VAL A 385 4.35 9.10 -2.51
N MET A 386 5.37 8.37 -2.09
CA MET A 386 6.63 8.23 -2.81
C MET A 386 6.52 6.98 -3.68
N ALA A 387 6.22 7.18 -4.96
CA ALA A 387 5.98 6.09 -5.91
C ALA A 387 7.32 5.58 -6.45
N GLU A 388 7.63 4.32 -6.16
CA GLU A 388 8.88 3.66 -6.52
C GLU A 388 8.66 2.62 -7.61
N THR A 389 9.62 2.45 -8.53
CA THR A 389 9.50 1.45 -9.61
C THR A 389 10.46 0.28 -9.47
N PHE A 390 11.73 0.49 -9.08
CA PHE A 390 12.77 -0.52 -9.27
C PHE A 390 13.48 -0.89 -7.97
N ASP A 391 13.72 -2.19 -7.78
CA ASP A 391 14.61 -2.70 -6.72
C ASP A 391 16.03 -2.95 -7.22
N GLU A 392 16.22 -3.16 -8.53
CA GLU A 392 17.53 -3.30 -9.14
C GLU A 392 17.52 -2.64 -10.53
N TRP A 393 18.70 -2.25 -11.01
CA TRP A 393 18.88 -1.70 -12.35
C TRP A 393 19.56 -2.71 -13.26
N LYS A 394 20.79 -2.45 -13.72
CA LYS A 394 21.56 -3.38 -14.56
C LYS A 394 22.38 -4.35 -13.72
N ALA A 395 22.77 -3.92 -12.52
CA ALA A 395 23.50 -4.74 -11.59
C ALA A 395 22.53 -5.63 -10.82
N THR A 396 22.86 -6.92 -10.78
CA THR A 396 22.03 -7.97 -10.19
C THR A 396 21.93 -7.87 -8.67
N LYS A 397 20.71 -8.00 -8.13
CA LYS A 397 20.46 -8.39 -6.72
C LYS A 397 20.02 -9.83 -6.60
N VAL A 398 19.18 -10.30 -7.53
CA VAL A 398 18.65 -11.68 -7.56
C VAL A 398 18.84 -12.29 -8.95
N ALA A 399 19.03 -13.61 -9.01
CA ALA A 399 19.48 -14.30 -10.23
C ALA A 399 18.57 -14.07 -11.44
N ASN A 400 17.25 -13.97 -11.23
CA ASN A 400 16.26 -13.73 -12.28
C ASN A 400 15.48 -12.43 -12.04
N GLY A 401 16.17 -11.39 -11.56
CA GLY A 401 15.58 -10.07 -11.32
C GLY A 401 15.42 -9.24 -12.61
N TYR A 402 15.02 -7.97 -12.42
CA TYR A 402 14.75 -7.01 -13.50
C TYR A 402 15.96 -6.70 -14.40
N HIS A 403 17.19 -6.93 -13.94
CA HIS A 403 18.41 -6.64 -14.71
C HIS A 403 18.47 -7.34 -16.08
N HIS A 404 17.81 -8.50 -16.23
CA HIS A 404 17.73 -9.21 -17.52
C HIS A 404 16.96 -8.45 -18.60
N VAL A 405 16.05 -7.57 -18.20
CA VAL A 405 15.16 -6.83 -19.11
C VAL A 405 15.37 -5.31 -19.05
N PHE A 406 16.20 -4.83 -18.13
CA PHE A 406 16.41 -3.40 -17.87
C PHE A 406 16.66 -2.58 -19.14
N ASP A 407 17.60 -3.02 -19.99
CA ASP A 407 18.03 -2.26 -21.17
C ASP A 407 16.90 -2.00 -22.18
N GLU A 408 15.94 -2.91 -22.29
CA GLU A 408 14.82 -2.80 -23.22
C GLU A 408 13.57 -2.15 -22.58
N TRP A 409 13.41 -2.28 -21.26
CA TRP A 409 12.14 -2.03 -20.58
C TRP A 409 12.13 -0.84 -19.63
N VAL A 410 13.28 -0.39 -19.12
CA VAL A 410 13.35 0.62 -18.05
C VAL A 410 12.61 1.91 -18.40
N GLU A 411 12.78 2.41 -19.62
CA GLU A 411 12.11 3.65 -20.05
C GLU A 411 10.60 3.45 -20.16
N LYS A 412 10.14 2.30 -20.68
CA LYS A 412 8.71 2.00 -20.80
C LYS A 412 8.07 1.89 -19.41
N ASP A 413 8.68 1.12 -18.52
CA ASP A 413 8.13 0.88 -17.19
C ASP A 413 8.10 2.17 -16.34
N LEU A 414 9.16 2.98 -16.40
CA LEU A 414 9.21 4.26 -15.69
C LEU A 414 8.23 5.28 -16.29
N THR A 415 8.16 5.39 -17.62
CA THR A 415 7.20 6.27 -18.31
C THR A 415 5.76 5.90 -17.98
N ASN A 416 5.43 4.61 -17.93
CA ASN A 416 4.10 4.13 -17.55
C ASN A 416 3.74 4.52 -16.12
N LEU A 417 4.65 4.35 -15.15
CA LEU A 417 4.41 4.81 -13.77
C LEU A 417 4.03 6.29 -13.74
N ILE A 418 4.85 7.13 -14.38
CA ILE A 418 4.70 8.58 -14.32
C ILE A 418 3.43 9.01 -15.07
N CYS A 419 3.22 8.53 -16.29
CA CYS A 419 2.05 8.89 -17.07
C CYS A 419 0.74 8.46 -16.39
N HIS A 420 0.73 7.27 -15.78
CA HIS A 420 -0.43 6.78 -15.04
C HIS A 420 -0.74 7.70 -13.85
N TYR A 421 0.28 8.09 -13.07
CA TYR A 421 0.05 8.72 -11.76
C TYR A 421 0.37 10.22 -11.65
N ARG A 422 0.85 10.90 -12.70
CA ARG A 422 1.20 12.34 -12.67
C ARG A 422 0.05 13.28 -12.33
N ASN A 423 -1.20 12.83 -12.47
CA ASN A 423 -2.39 13.62 -12.13
C ASN A 423 -2.84 13.42 -10.67
N ASN A 424 -2.33 12.40 -9.99
CA ASN A 424 -2.75 12.04 -8.64
C ASN A 424 -2.11 12.99 -7.61
N PRO A 425 -2.91 13.70 -6.79
CA PRO A 425 -2.37 14.66 -5.83
C PRO A 425 -1.59 14.00 -4.69
N SER A 426 -1.89 12.74 -4.36
CA SER A 426 -1.15 11.96 -3.35
C SER A 426 0.29 11.73 -3.73
N VAL A 427 0.60 11.51 -5.01
CA VAL A 427 1.99 11.31 -5.43
C VAL A 427 2.72 12.64 -5.29
N VAL A 428 3.77 12.65 -4.47
CA VAL A 428 4.59 13.84 -4.19
C VAL A 428 6.04 13.67 -4.58
N MET A 429 6.48 12.46 -4.91
CA MET A 429 7.87 12.15 -5.22
C MET A 429 7.96 10.88 -6.07
N TRP A 430 8.88 10.88 -7.03
CA TRP A 430 9.21 9.72 -7.87
C TRP A 430 10.49 9.07 -7.34
N CYS A 431 10.47 7.76 -7.06
CA CYS A 431 11.65 7.03 -6.64
C CYS A 431 12.14 6.08 -7.74
N ILE A 432 13.36 6.31 -8.24
CA ILE A 432 13.90 5.60 -9.40
C ILE A 432 14.62 4.29 -9.03
N GLY A 433 14.81 3.99 -7.75
CA GLY A 433 15.53 2.79 -7.34
C GLY A 433 15.68 2.66 -5.83
N ASN A 434 15.79 1.41 -5.37
CA ASN A 434 16.12 1.09 -3.98
C ASN A 434 17.41 0.28 -3.90
N GLU A 435 18.37 0.69 -3.07
CA GLU A 435 19.58 -0.08 -2.71
C GLU A 435 20.31 -0.70 -3.91
N VAL A 436 20.32 0.00 -5.04
CA VAL A 436 20.82 -0.55 -6.30
C VAL A 436 22.33 -0.78 -6.20
N PRO A 437 22.87 -1.90 -6.71
CA PRO A 437 24.30 -2.18 -6.56
C PRO A 437 25.22 -1.16 -7.27
N GLU A 438 24.70 -0.40 -8.24
CA GLU A 438 25.40 0.69 -8.92
C GLU A 438 25.92 1.79 -7.99
N GLN A 439 25.43 1.87 -6.74
CA GLN A 439 25.96 2.77 -5.71
C GLN A 439 27.47 2.60 -5.48
N TRP A 440 27.99 1.39 -5.69
CA TRP A 440 29.42 1.09 -5.55
C TRP A 440 30.21 1.27 -6.85
N GLN A 441 29.55 1.56 -7.97
CA GLN A 441 30.14 1.58 -9.31
C GLN A 441 30.53 2.98 -9.79
N GLY A 442 31.27 3.73 -8.95
CA GLY A 442 31.88 5.02 -9.30
C GLY A 442 30.99 5.95 -10.16
N GLY A 443 31.56 6.53 -11.21
CA GLY A 443 30.82 7.45 -12.11
C GLY A 443 29.73 6.80 -12.97
N THR A 444 29.58 5.47 -12.99
CA THR A 444 28.51 4.79 -13.74
C THR A 444 27.17 4.90 -13.01
N GLY A 445 27.15 4.75 -11.68
CA GLY A 445 25.94 4.88 -10.89
C GLY A 445 25.30 6.27 -10.99
N ALA A 446 26.13 7.32 -10.92
CA ALA A 446 25.67 8.70 -11.11
C ALA A 446 25.06 8.94 -12.51
N LYS A 447 25.66 8.37 -13.57
CA LYS A 447 25.13 8.48 -14.95
C LYS A 447 23.80 7.76 -15.12
N MET A 448 23.65 6.57 -14.52
CA MET A 448 22.39 5.83 -14.55
C MET A 448 21.29 6.60 -13.83
N SER A 449 21.62 7.15 -12.65
CA SER A 449 20.70 7.97 -11.87
C SER A 449 20.23 9.19 -12.66
N LEU A 450 21.15 9.87 -13.36
CA LEU A 450 20.84 11.00 -14.22
C LEU A 450 19.90 10.60 -15.36
N PHE A 451 20.19 9.51 -16.06
CA PHE A 451 19.34 8.99 -17.14
C PHE A 451 17.90 8.73 -16.68
N LEU A 452 17.72 8.10 -15.51
CA LEU A 452 16.39 7.80 -14.97
C LEU A 452 15.67 9.07 -14.49
N GLN A 453 16.39 9.99 -13.85
CA GLN A 453 15.83 11.28 -13.46
C GLN A 453 15.42 12.13 -14.67
N ASP A 454 16.19 12.10 -15.76
CA ASP A 454 15.86 12.81 -16.99
C ASP A 454 14.55 12.29 -17.60
N ILE A 455 14.28 10.97 -17.52
CA ILE A 455 12.97 10.41 -17.89
C ILE A 455 11.86 10.98 -16.99
N CYS A 456 12.07 10.99 -15.67
CA CYS A 456 11.11 11.58 -14.73
C CYS A 456 10.81 13.04 -15.04
N HIS A 457 11.82 13.89 -15.21
CA HIS A 457 11.63 15.31 -15.50
C HIS A 457 11.03 15.57 -16.89
N ARG A 458 11.30 14.71 -17.87
CA ARG A 458 10.68 14.78 -19.19
C ARG A 458 9.17 14.52 -19.12
N GLU A 459 8.75 13.48 -18.38
CA GLU A 459 7.34 13.08 -18.31
C GLU A 459 6.53 13.89 -17.27
N ASP A 460 7.16 14.28 -16.16
CA ASP A 460 6.60 15.10 -15.09
C ASP A 460 7.67 15.92 -14.32
N PRO A 461 7.92 17.17 -14.72
CA PRO A 461 8.86 18.05 -14.01
C PRO A 461 8.27 18.66 -12.73
N THR A 462 7.04 18.32 -12.34
CA THR A 462 6.33 18.98 -11.24
C THR A 462 6.55 18.33 -9.88
N ARG A 463 7.28 17.21 -9.83
CA ARG A 463 7.57 16.46 -8.61
C ARG A 463 9.07 16.14 -8.54
N PRO A 464 9.67 16.20 -7.33
CA PRO A 464 11.06 15.82 -7.14
C PRO A 464 11.29 14.33 -7.38
N VAL A 465 12.50 14.01 -7.81
CA VAL A 465 13.02 12.66 -7.99
C VAL A 465 13.96 12.30 -6.84
N THR A 466 13.85 11.07 -6.35
CA THR A 466 14.69 10.52 -5.29
C THR A 466 15.12 9.09 -5.60
N GLN A 467 15.93 8.54 -4.70
CA GLN A 467 16.37 7.16 -4.68
C GLN A 467 16.62 6.73 -3.23
N GLY A 468 16.35 5.46 -2.89
CA GLY A 468 16.79 4.87 -1.63
C GLY A 468 18.24 4.37 -1.72
N MET A 469 19.16 4.96 -0.94
CA MET A 469 20.59 4.66 -0.97
C MET A 469 21.10 4.18 0.41
N ASP A 470 21.50 2.92 0.53
CA ASP A 470 22.02 2.28 1.74
C ASP A 470 23.54 2.46 1.96
N ALA A 471 24.24 3.00 0.96
CA ALA A 471 25.67 3.27 1.00
C ALA A 471 25.98 4.78 1.04
N PRO A 472 25.51 5.54 2.06
CA PRO A 472 25.48 7.01 2.03
C PRO A 472 26.85 7.64 1.80
N ASP A 473 27.92 7.07 2.37
CA ASP A 473 29.28 7.57 2.15
C ASP A 473 29.75 7.34 0.70
N ALA A 474 29.42 6.20 0.10
CA ALA A 474 29.83 5.87 -1.27
C ALA A 474 29.13 6.78 -2.29
N VAL A 475 27.80 6.93 -2.17
CA VAL A 475 26.98 7.72 -3.10
C VAL A 475 27.24 9.22 -3.02
N VAL A 476 27.69 9.71 -1.86
CA VAL A 476 28.13 11.10 -1.72
C VAL A 476 29.51 11.28 -2.34
N ASN A 477 30.46 10.37 -2.07
CA ASN A 477 31.83 10.49 -2.59
C ASN A 477 31.93 10.29 -4.11
N ASN A 478 31.00 9.55 -4.74
CA ASN A 478 30.96 9.35 -6.19
C ASN A 478 29.98 10.30 -6.92
N ASN A 479 29.38 11.26 -6.21
CA ASN A 479 28.39 12.23 -6.69
C ASN A 479 27.02 11.66 -7.12
N MET A 480 26.74 10.38 -6.90
CA MET A 480 25.43 9.80 -7.23
C MET A 480 24.29 10.48 -6.47
N ALA A 481 24.44 10.73 -5.17
CA ALA A 481 23.44 11.44 -4.36
C ALA A 481 23.29 12.92 -4.78
N ALA A 482 24.33 13.53 -5.35
CA ALA A 482 24.30 14.90 -5.85
C ALA A 482 23.49 15.06 -7.14
N VAL A 483 23.16 13.96 -7.83
CA VAL A 483 22.33 13.98 -9.05
C VAL A 483 20.85 14.18 -8.71
N MET A 484 20.35 13.54 -7.65
CA MET A 484 18.91 13.54 -7.31
C MET A 484 18.41 14.90 -6.82
N ASP A 485 17.14 15.23 -7.09
CA ASP A 485 16.48 16.40 -6.49
C ASP A 485 16.43 16.29 -4.96
N VAL A 486 16.16 15.08 -4.45
CA VAL A 486 16.14 14.77 -3.01
C VAL A 486 17.00 13.54 -2.75
N PRO A 487 18.12 13.65 -2.02
CA PRO A 487 18.91 12.49 -1.62
C PRO A 487 18.20 11.71 -0.50
N GLY A 488 17.81 10.47 -0.80
CA GLY A 488 17.24 9.51 0.14
C GLY A 488 18.30 8.54 0.67
N PHE A 489 18.44 8.46 1.99
CA PHE A 489 19.33 7.50 2.64
C PHE A 489 18.55 6.43 3.38
N ASN A 490 18.88 5.18 3.09
CA ASN A 490 18.41 4.02 3.85
C ASN A 490 19.30 3.86 5.08
N TYR A 491 18.65 3.81 6.25
CA TYR A 491 19.27 3.55 7.54
C TYR A 491 20.36 4.58 7.89
N ARG A 492 21.37 4.15 8.65
CA ARG A 492 22.60 4.90 8.97
C ARG A 492 22.33 6.37 9.38
N PRO A 493 21.36 6.67 10.28
CA PRO A 493 21.02 8.06 10.62
C PRO A 493 22.21 8.83 11.24
N HIS A 494 23.16 8.12 11.86
CA HIS A 494 24.41 8.70 12.37
C HIS A 494 25.31 9.33 11.28
N LYS A 495 25.03 9.09 9.99
CA LYS A 495 25.76 9.67 8.85
C LYS A 495 25.13 10.95 8.31
N TYR A 496 23.93 11.32 8.73
CA TYR A 496 23.20 12.46 8.16
C TYR A 496 23.97 13.77 8.30
N GLN A 497 24.44 14.13 9.50
CA GLN A 497 25.18 15.38 9.72
C GLN A 497 26.52 15.44 8.94
N GLU A 498 27.18 14.30 8.73
CA GLU A 498 28.44 14.24 7.98
C GLU A 498 28.17 14.45 6.47
N ASN A 499 27.21 13.72 5.93
CA ASN A 499 26.93 13.71 4.50
C ASN A 499 26.16 14.94 4.05
N TYR A 500 25.27 15.49 4.88
CA TYR A 500 24.61 16.78 4.64
C TYR A 500 25.60 17.90 4.29
N LYS A 501 26.75 17.97 4.97
CA LYS A 501 27.79 18.99 4.73
C LYS A 501 28.41 18.92 3.32
N LYS A 502 28.20 17.81 2.60
CA LYS A 502 28.75 17.55 1.27
C LYS A 502 27.67 17.61 0.17
N LEU A 503 26.38 17.64 0.54
CA LEU A 503 25.26 17.57 -0.40
C LEU A 503 24.86 18.97 -0.90
N PRO A 504 24.79 19.21 -2.22
CA PRO A 504 24.41 20.51 -2.77
C PRO A 504 22.94 20.87 -2.55
N GLN A 505 22.05 19.88 -2.36
CA GLN A 505 20.61 20.10 -2.17
C GLN A 505 20.27 20.64 -0.77
N GLN A 506 21.20 20.49 0.18
CA GLN A 506 21.03 20.88 1.59
C GLN A 506 19.76 20.32 2.23
N ILE A 507 19.47 19.05 1.95
CA ILE A 507 18.32 18.33 2.47
C ILE A 507 18.65 16.84 2.58
N ILE A 508 17.99 16.12 3.50
CA ILE A 508 18.10 14.67 3.64
C ILE A 508 16.71 14.07 3.87
N LEU A 509 16.42 12.98 3.16
CA LEU A 509 15.29 12.10 3.42
C LEU A 509 15.78 10.77 4.01
N GLY A 510 15.15 10.29 5.09
CA GLY A 510 15.26 8.89 5.49
C GLY A 510 14.35 8.03 4.61
N SER A 511 14.84 7.53 3.48
CA SER A 511 14.03 6.79 2.50
C SER A 511 13.67 5.37 2.96
N GLU A 512 14.45 4.84 3.90
CA GLU A 512 14.17 3.60 4.64
C GLU A 512 14.79 3.76 6.03
N THR A 513 14.04 3.52 7.09
CA THR A 513 14.47 3.81 8.47
C THR A 513 13.97 2.71 9.40
N ALA A 514 14.48 2.66 10.63
CA ALA A 514 14.29 1.50 11.51
C ALA A 514 14.62 0.17 10.80
N SER A 515 13.75 -0.84 10.67
CA SER A 515 14.16 -2.27 10.62
C SER A 515 14.48 -2.80 12.04
N THR A 516 13.75 -2.25 13.00
CA THR A 516 13.50 -2.83 14.32
C THR A 516 12.62 -4.08 14.13
N VAL A 517 12.92 -5.15 14.86
CA VAL A 517 12.17 -6.41 14.79
C VAL A 517 11.39 -6.64 16.08
N SER A 518 10.16 -7.13 15.95
CA SER A 518 9.30 -7.45 17.10
C SER A 518 8.19 -8.41 16.69
N THR A 519 7.77 -9.25 17.63
CA THR A 519 6.60 -10.11 17.50
C THR A 519 5.50 -9.62 18.44
N ARG A 520 4.26 -9.48 17.95
CA ARG A 520 3.11 -9.02 18.74
C ARG A 520 2.96 -9.82 20.04
N GLY A 521 3.10 -9.16 21.19
CA GLY A 521 2.83 -9.74 22.51
C GLY A 521 3.87 -10.73 23.03
N ILE A 522 5.05 -10.82 22.40
CA ILE A 522 6.19 -11.59 22.91
C ILE A 522 7.16 -10.65 23.61
N TYR A 523 7.64 -11.02 24.80
CA TYR A 523 8.60 -10.20 25.55
C TYR A 523 9.75 -11.05 26.06
N LYS A 524 10.98 -10.58 25.84
CA LYS A 524 12.22 -11.27 26.20
C LYS A 524 12.95 -10.52 27.33
N PHE A 525 13.63 -11.28 28.19
CA PHE A 525 14.42 -10.74 29.30
C PHE A 525 15.86 -11.26 29.24
N PRO A 526 16.87 -10.47 29.67
CA PRO A 526 16.77 -9.09 30.12
C PRO A 526 16.43 -8.11 28.97
N VAL A 527 15.85 -6.95 29.30
CA VAL A 527 15.50 -5.93 28.31
C VAL A 527 16.72 -5.07 28.02
N THR A 528 17.43 -5.42 26.96
CA THR A 528 18.65 -4.73 26.53
C THR A 528 18.64 -4.52 25.03
N ARG A 529 19.37 -3.51 24.56
CA ARG A 529 19.56 -3.30 23.12
C ARG A 529 20.34 -4.47 22.53
N GLN A 530 19.83 -5.06 21.45
CA GLN A 530 20.46 -6.19 20.76
C GLN A 530 20.32 -6.04 19.24
N TRP A 531 21.19 -6.72 18.50
CA TRP A 531 21.18 -6.74 17.04
C TRP A 531 21.16 -8.18 16.53
N MET A 532 20.37 -8.45 15.49
CA MET A 532 20.27 -9.77 14.85
C MET A 532 19.98 -10.90 15.84
N LYS A 533 19.27 -10.60 16.93
CA LYS A 533 19.06 -11.55 18.01
C LYS A 533 18.04 -12.61 17.57
N LYS A 534 18.46 -13.88 17.61
CA LYS A 534 17.59 -15.05 17.41
C LYS A 534 17.21 -15.70 18.74
N TYR A 535 16.04 -16.31 18.72
CA TYR A 535 15.46 -17.13 19.77
C TYR A 535 14.87 -18.42 19.18
N ASP A 536 14.89 -19.50 19.97
CA ASP A 536 14.42 -20.85 19.58
C ASP A 536 12.93 -20.91 19.20
N ASP A 537 12.12 -19.94 19.63
CA ASP A 537 10.70 -19.84 19.28
C ASP A 537 10.43 -19.05 17.99
N HIS A 538 11.49 -18.63 17.30
CA HIS A 538 11.42 -17.87 16.04
C HIS A 538 10.75 -16.48 16.19
N GLN A 539 10.74 -15.91 17.40
CA GLN A 539 10.10 -14.61 17.70
C GLN A 539 11.09 -13.56 18.20
N SER A 540 10.73 -12.28 18.02
CA SER A 540 11.48 -11.12 18.54
C SER A 540 10.74 -10.39 19.65
N SER A 541 11.47 -9.69 20.51
CA SER A 541 10.90 -8.99 21.66
C SER A 541 10.12 -7.73 21.26
N SER A 542 8.88 -7.61 21.73
CA SER A 542 7.99 -6.47 21.56
C SER A 542 8.30 -5.30 22.52
N TYR A 543 9.41 -5.37 23.27
CA TYR A 543 9.99 -4.18 23.90
C TYR A 543 10.64 -3.23 22.88
N ASP A 544 10.75 -3.63 21.59
CA ASP A 544 11.32 -2.82 20.52
C ASP A 544 12.73 -2.29 20.87
N VAL A 545 13.57 -3.22 21.32
CA VAL A 545 15.00 -3.01 21.64
C VAL A 545 15.91 -3.91 20.79
N GLU A 546 15.34 -4.60 19.80
CA GLU A 546 16.02 -5.50 18.87
C GLU A 546 15.92 -4.94 17.45
N SER A 547 17.02 -4.91 16.71
CA SER A 547 17.03 -4.45 15.32
C SER A 547 17.99 -5.26 14.45
N CYS A 548 17.92 -5.05 13.14
CA CYS A 548 18.95 -5.57 12.23
C CYS A 548 20.31 -4.91 12.46
N SER A 549 21.39 -5.59 12.08
CA SER A 549 22.78 -5.11 12.26
C SER A 549 23.07 -3.85 11.46
N TRP A 550 22.41 -3.66 10.32
CA TRP A 550 22.52 -2.46 9.49
C TRP A 550 21.70 -1.29 10.04
N SER A 551 20.89 -1.49 11.07
CA SER A 551 19.93 -0.46 11.47
C SER A 551 19.78 -0.24 12.97
N ASN A 552 18.68 0.39 13.34
CA ASN A 552 18.49 1.08 14.59
C ASN A 552 17.05 0.97 15.12
N LEU A 553 16.83 1.58 16.28
CA LEU A 553 15.52 1.69 16.92
C LEU A 553 14.79 2.95 16.43
N PRO A 554 13.45 3.04 16.53
CA PRO A 554 12.70 4.18 16.00
C PRO A 554 13.18 5.54 16.53
N GLU A 555 13.58 5.61 17.80
CA GLU A 555 14.01 6.87 18.43
C GLU A 555 15.34 7.40 17.91
N ASP A 556 16.14 6.54 17.27
CA ASP A 556 17.38 6.97 16.61
C ASP A 556 17.11 7.75 15.33
N ASP A 557 15.94 7.58 14.72
CA ASP A 557 15.44 8.32 13.55
C ASP A 557 14.59 9.52 13.99
N PHE A 558 13.65 9.35 14.94
CA PHE A 558 12.80 10.44 15.45
C PHE A 558 13.60 11.68 15.81
N ILE A 559 14.71 11.47 16.54
CA ILE A 559 15.56 12.57 17.02
C ILE A 559 16.25 13.32 15.87
N GLN A 560 16.52 12.67 14.74
CA GLN A 560 17.10 13.32 13.56
C GLN A 560 16.10 14.32 12.99
N HIS A 561 14.86 13.90 12.80
CA HIS A 561 13.82 14.71 12.15
C HIS A 561 13.28 15.83 13.05
N GLU A 562 13.36 15.66 14.37
CA GLU A 562 13.03 16.71 15.34
C GLU A 562 14.18 17.71 15.54
N ASP A 563 15.43 17.26 15.65
CA ASP A 563 16.56 18.14 15.99
C ASP A 563 17.24 18.78 14.76
N LEU A 564 17.07 18.22 13.54
CA LEU A 564 17.72 18.71 12.31
C LEU A 564 16.69 19.25 11.30
N PRO A 565 16.67 20.57 10.99
CA PRO A 565 15.63 21.18 10.16
C PRO A 565 15.68 20.74 8.68
N TYR A 566 16.85 20.34 8.18
CA TYR A 566 17.07 19.84 6.82
C TYR A 566 16.67 18.37 6.62
N CYS A 567 16.32 17.64 7.69
CA CYS A 567 15.77 16.29 7.57
C CYS A 567 14.25 16.38 7.32
N ILE A 568 13.79 15.88 6.17
CA ILE A 568 12.37 16.02 5.76
C ILE A 568 11.45 14.91 6.25
N GLY A 569 11.97 14.00 7.05
CA GLY A 569 11.22 12.89 7.64
C GLY A 569 11.77 11.55 7.21
N GLU A 570 10.95 10.53 7.40
CA GLU A 570 11.32 9.13 7.29
C GLU A 570 10.25 8.28 6.60
N PHE A 571 10.69 7.12 6.10
CA PHE A 571 9.84 6.01 5.70
C PHE A 571 10.31 4.74 6.44
N VAL A 572 9.54 4.31 7.43
CA VAL A 572 9.91 3.19 8.32
C VAL A 572 9.82 1.86 7.59
N TRP A 573 10.82 0.98 7.77
CA TRP A 573 10.76 -0.44 7.39
C TRP A 573 10.21 -1.27 8.57
N THR A 574 8.94 -1.68 8.57
CA THR A 574 7.84 -1.40 7.61
C THR A 574 6.58 -0.97 8.35
N GLY A 575 5.57 -0.46 7.64
CA GLY A 575 4.25 -0.19 8.22
C GLY A 575 3.54 -1.48 8.66
N PHE A 576 3.36 -2.40 7.72
CA PHE A 576 2.84 -3.75 7.96
C PHE A 576 3.92 -4.79 7.76
N ASP A 577 3.84 -5.89 8.51
CA ASP A 577 4.54 -7.10 8.15
C ASP A 577 4.06 -7.59 6.79
N TYR A 578 4.95 -8.26 6.07
CA TYR A 578 4.74 -8.80 4.73
C TYR A 578 5.31 -10.22 4.65
N MET A 579 4.91 -10.96 3.62
CA MET A 579 5.44 -12.30 3.39
C MET A 579 6.82 -12.25 2.73
N GLY A 580 7.75 -13.06 3.23
CA GLY A 580 9.16 -12.99 2.85
C GLY A 580 10.03 -12.29 3.89
N GLU A 581 11.33 -12.24 3.58
CA GLU A 581 12.39 -11.59 4.36
C GLU A 581 12.25 -11.78 5.89
N PRO A 582 12.29 -13.03 6.39
CA PRO A 582 12.02 -13.35 7.80
C PRO A 582 13.21 -13.01 8.72
N THR A 583 13.96 -11.95 8.43
CA THR A 583 15.12 -11.51 9.19
C THR A 583 14.76 -11.33 10.68
N PRO A 584 15.60 -11.81 11.62
CA PRO A 584 16.96 -12.34 11.44
C PRO A 584 17.04 -13.82 10.98
N TYR A 585 15.93 -14.50 10.77
CA TYR A 585 15.81 -15.93 10.56
C TYR A 585 15.99 -16.37 9.09
N TYR A 586 17.13 -16.03 8.48
CA TYR A 586 17.41 -16.27 7.06
C TYR A 586 17.25 -17.72 6.57
N THR A 587 17.59 -18.69 7.41
CA THR A 587 17.62 -20.13 7.08
C THR A 587 16.72 -20.95 7.99
N ASP A 588 16.14 -20.31 8.99
CA ASP A 588 15.49 -20.98 10.10
C ASP A 588 14.00 -21.15 9.77
N TRP A 589 13.71 -22.13 8.92
CA TRP A 589 12.34 -22.59 8.70
C TRP A 589 11.75 -23.06 10.04
N PRO A 590 10.50 -22.71 10.40
CA PRO A 590 9.42 -22.25 9.53
C PRO A 590 9.20 -20.74 9.46
N SER A 591 10.18 -19.89 9.82
CA SER A 591 10.02 -18.43 9.64
C SER A 591 9.89 -18.08 8.16
N HIS A 592 8.78 -17.44 7.77
CA HIS A 592 8.50 -17.13 6.37
C HIS A 592 7.89 -15.74 6.12
N SER A 593 7.64 -14.95 7.15
CA SER A 593 7.22 -13.55 6.99
C SER A 593 8.03 -12.63 7.89
N SER A 594 7.96 -11.34 7.62
CA SER A 594 8.79 -10.35 8.29
C SER A 594 8.45 -10.21 9.78
N LEU A 595 9.40 -9.65 10.52
CA LEU A 595 9.20 -9.15 11.90
C LEU A 595 9.33 -7.62 11.99
N PHE A 596 9.51 -6.96 10.84
CA PHE A 596 9.78 -5.52 10.71
C PHE A 596 8.57 -4.63 10.97
N GLY A 597 7.38 -5.12 10.63
CA GLY A 597 6.15 -4.36 10.62
C GLY A 597 5.83 -3.78 11.98
N ILE A 598 5.41 -2.52 11.99
CA ILE A 598 4.80 -1.88 13.17
C ILE A 598 3.45 -2.57 13.50
N ILE A 599 2.79 -3.09 12.47
CA ILE A 599 1.54 -3.85 12.51
C ILE A 599 1.82 -5.25 11.95
N ASP A 600 1.26 -6.29 12.54
CA ASP A 600 1.51 -7.66 12.10
C ASP A 600 0.79 -8.04 10.79
N LEU A 601 1.09 -9.24 10.25
CA LEU A 601 0.51 -9.75 8.99
C LEU A 601 -1.02 -9.98 9.07
N ALA A 602 -1.58 -10.10 10.29
CA ALA A 602 -3.02 -10.16 10.53
C ALA A 602 -3.66 -8.77 10.62
N GLY A 603 -2.87 -7.71 10.46
CA GLY A 603 -3.27 -6.33 10.63
C GLY A 603 -3.63 -5.98 12.08
N LEU A 604 -2.99 -6.63 13.05
CA LEU A 604 -3.13 -6.32 14.47
C LEU A 604 -1.91 -5.50 14.93
N PRO A 605 -2.11 -4.36 15.61
CA PRO A 605 -1.01 -3.54 16.13
C PRO A 605 -0.05 -4.32 17.06
N LYS A 606 1.27 -4.17 16.84
CA LYS A 606 2.29 -4.53 17.85
C LYS A 606 2.42 -3.38 18.87
N ASP A 607 3.24 -3.55 19.90
CA ASP A 607 3.49 -2.46 20.87
C ASP A 607 4.09 -1.21 20.19
N ARG A 608 4.95 -1.43 19.19
CA ARG A 608 5.56 -0.39 18.35
C ARG A 608 4.54 0.55 17.71
N TYR A 609 3.33 0.07 17.39
CA TYR A 609 2.26 0.93 16.87
C TYR A 609 1.95 2.09 17.79
N TYR A 610 1.87 1.81 19.09
CA TYR A 610 1.55 2.82 20.09
C TYR A 610 2.73 3.75 20.39
N LEU A 611 3.97 3.30 20.17
CA LEU A 611 5.15 4.17 20.20
C LEU A 611 5.03 5.23 19.10
N TYR A 612 4.85 4.80 17.85
CA TYR A 612 4.65 5.70 16.72
C TYR A 612 3.42 6.58 16.91
N ARG A 613 2.27 6.02 17.28
CA ARG A 613 1.03 6.79 17.53
C ARG A 613 1.21 7.87 18.58
N SER A 614 1.90 7.57 19.69
CA SER A 614 2.17 8.54 20.74
C SER A 614 3.06 9.71 20.31
N HIS A 615 3.85 9.51 19.26
CA HIS A 615 4.79 10.48 18.73
C HIS A 615 4.25 11.22 17.50
N TRP A 616 3.60 10.52 16.58
CA TRP A 616 3.10 11.04 15.31
C TRP A 616 1.68 11.59 15.40
N ASN A 617 0.81 11.00 16.22
CA ASN A 617 -0.56 11.44 16.44
C ASN A 617 -0.73 12.06 17.84
N LYS A 618 -0.14 13.24 18.05
CA LYS A 618 -0.11 13.91 19.36
C LYS A 618 -1.49 14.42 19.81
N GLU A 619 -2.43 14.59 18.88
CA GLU A 619 -3.77 15.13 19.14
C GLU A 619 -4.77 14.08 19.65
N GLU A 620 -4.56 12.80 19.33
CA GLU A 620 -5.41 11.70 19.81
C GLU A 620 -4.78 11.00 21.01
N GLU A 621 -5.59 10.70 22.03
CA GLU A 621 -5.11 10.05 23.25
C GLU A 621 -4.41 8.73 22.93
N THR A 622 -3.14 8.62 23.33
CA THR A 622 -2.41 7.35 23.38
C THR A 622 -1.97 7.11 24.82
N LEU A 623 -2.46 6.03 25.42
CA LEU A 623 -1.95 5.49 26.68
C LEU A 623 -1.87 3.97 26.54
N HIS A 624 -0.66 3.46 26.39
CA HIS A 624 -0.39 2.05 26.14
C HIS A 624 0.61 1.49 27.14
N ILE A 625 0.31 0.33 27.72
CA ILE A 625 1.11 -0.35 28.73
C ILE A 625 1.64 -1.64 28.11
N LEU A 626 2.93 -1.90 28.25
CA LEU A 626 3.54 -3.19 27.96
C LEU A 626 4.52 -3.59 29.08
N PRO A 627 4.73 -4.90 29.32
CA PRO A 627 4.15 -6.05 28.62
C PRO A 627 2.75 -6.43 29.15
N HIS A 628 2.20 -7.56 28.70
CA HIS A 628 1.09 -8.22 29.39
C HIS A 628 1.46 -8.63 30.83
N TRP A 629 0.49 -8.97 31.69
CA TRP A 629 0.72 -9.25 33.11
C TRP A 629 0.44 -10.70 33.54
N ASN A 630 0.86 -11.66 32.71
CA ASN A 630 0.70 -13.11 32.91
C ASN A 630 2.07 -13.79 32.82
N TRP A 631 2.76 -13.88 33.94
CA TRP A 631 4.14 -14.37 34.04
C TRP A 631 4.27 -15.49 35.07
N GLU A 632 3.41 -16.51 34.98
CA GLU A 632 3.44 -17.66 35.88
C GLU A 632 4.86 -18.25 36.00
N GLY A 633 5.33 -18.40 37.24
CA GLY A 633 6.69 -18.88 37.55
C GLY A 633 7.77 -17.80 37.59
N ARG A 634 7.42 -16.52 37.39
CA ARG A 634 8.33 -15.36 37.52
C ARG A 634 7.94 -14.45 38.69
N GLU A 635 7.18 -14.93 39.66
CA GLU A 635 6.75 -14.12 40.82
C GLU A 635 7.97 -13.55 41.57
N GLY A 636 8.01 -12.22 41.74
CA GLY A 636 9.12 -11.51 42.36
C GLY A 636 10.32 -11.22 41.45
N GLU A 637 10.33 -11.75 40.22
CA GLU A 637 11.38 -11.48 39.23
C GLU A 637 11.17 -10.13 38.55
N VAL A 638 12.28 -9.53 38.11
CA VAL A 638 12.25 -8.26 37.38
C VAL A 638 11.51 -8.43 36.05
N THR A 639 10.51 -7.58 35.85
CA THR A 639 9.64 -7.51 34.69
C THR A 639 9.43 -6.02 34.39
N PRO A 640 10.27 -5.41 33.52
CA PRO A 640 10.14 -3.99 33.20
C PRO A 640 8.77 -3.64 32.66
N VAL A 641 8.27 -2.45 32.97
CA VAL A 641 7.02 -1.92 32.39
C VAL A 641 7.35 -0.68 31.60
N PHE A 642 6.98 -0.66 30.33
CA PHE A 642 7.06 0.53 29.48
C PHE A 642 5.65 1.08 29.24
N VAL A 643 5.59 2.39 29.14
CA VAL A 643 4.38 3.12 28.76
C VAL A 643 4.68 4.01 27.57
N TYR A 644 3.90 3.83 26.51
CA TYR A 644 3.88 4.71 25.34
C TYR A 644 2.67 5.64 25.46
N THR A 645 2.93 6.95 25.46
CA THR A 645 1.87 7.93 25.64
C THR A 645 2.20 9.27 25.01
N ASN A 646 1.22 9.99 24.49
CA ASN A 646 1.39 11.37 24.00
C ASN A 646 1.52 12.39 25.17
N TYR A 647 1.22 11.98 26.41
CA TYR A 647 1.39 12.81 27.59
C TYR A 647 2.87 12.92 28.04
N PRO A 648 3.25 14.01 28.73
CA PRO A 648 4.63 14.22 29.18
C PRO A 648 5.06 13.29 30.31
N SER A 649 4.13 12.83 31.16
CA SER A 649 4.46 12.01 32.33
C SER A 649 3.36 11.04 32.70
N ALA A 650 3.70 9.97 33.39
CA ALA A 650 2.77 8.98 33.92
C ALA A 650 3.30 8.36 35.21
N GLU A 651 2.39 7.84 36.02
CA GLU A 651 2.70 7.10 37.24
C GLU A 651 2.13 5.69 37.14
N LEU A 652 2.96 4.72 37.50
CA LEU A 652 2.66 3.29 37.44
C LEU A 652 2.30 2.79 38.84
N PHE A 653 1.28 1.94 38.93
CA PHE A 653 0.85 1.27 40.15
C PHE A 653 0.75 -0.23 39.90
N ILE A 654 1.34 -1.03 40.79
CA ILE A 654 1.18 -2.50 40.80
C ILE A 654 0.44 -2.85 42.08
N ASN A 655 -0.74 -3.46 41.95
CA ASN A 655 -1.63 -3.80 43.08
C ASN A 655 -1.85 -2.61 44.04
N GLY A 656 -2.09 -1.43 43.46
CA GLY A 656 -2.33 -0.17 44.18
C GLY A 656 -1.08 0.51 44.75
N LYS A 657 0.12 -0.09 44.64
CA LYS A 657 1.38 0.49 45.12
C LYS A 657 2.08 1.25 43.99
N SER A 658 2.32 2.55 44.19
CA SER A 658 3.07 3.37 43.22
C SER A 658 4.49 2.82 43.02
N GLN A 659 4.91 2.76 41.77
CA GLN A 659 6.27 2.46 41.31
C GLN A 659 7.04 3.75 40.95
N GLY A 660 6.48 4.90 41.32
CA GLY A 660 7.01 6.23 41.04
C GLY A 660 6.52 6.81 39.72
N LYS A 661 6.47 8.15 39.65
CA LYS A 661 6.15 8.91 38.45
C LYS A 661 7.39 9.04 37.54
N ARG A 662 7.19 8.89 36.23
CA ARG A 662 8.22 9.10 35.20
C ARG A 662 7.77 10.20 34.23
N THR A 663 8.73 10.97 33.73
CA THR A 663 8.53 12.07 32.78
C THR A 663 9.48 11.87 31.60
N LYS A 664 9.01 12.18 30.38
CA LYS A 664 9.84 12.15 29.18
C LYS A 664 11.00 13.15 29.31
N ASP A 665 12.21 12.69 29.06
CA ASP A 665 13.42 13.51 29.18
C ASP A 665 13.70 14.28 27.88
N LEU A 666 13.18 15.50 27.79
CA LEU A 666 13.40 16.40 26.66
C LEU A 666 14.80 17.03 26.62
N SER A 667 15.66 16.76 27.63
CA SER A 667 17.06 17.22 27.59
C SER A 667 17.94 16.32 26.72
N VAL A 668 17.45 15.15 26.33
CA VAL A 668 18.15 14.25 25.41
C VAL A 668 18.10 14.83 23.99
N THR A 669 19.27 15.10 23.44
CA THR A 669 19.46 15.65 22.08
C THR A 669 20.27 14.68 21.24
N ILE A 670 20.25 14.84 19.93
CA ILE A 670 21.08 14.05 19.02
C ILE A 670 22.55 14.01 19.45
N ASP A 671 23.12 15.17 19.83
CA ASP A 671 24.54 15.32 20.15
C ASP A 671 24.93 14.67 21.48
N ASN A 672 24.07 14.77 22.51
CA ASN A 672 24.38 14.24 23.85
C ASN A 672 24.02 12.77 24.04
N SER A 673 23.57 12.09 22.98
CA SER A 673 23.08 10.71 23.04
C SER A 673 23.68 9.77 21.99
N ALA A 674 24.64 10.25 21.19
CA ALA A 674 25.23 9.49 20.10
C ALA A 674 26.34 8.50 20.53
N ASP A 675 26.86 8.61 21.75
CA ASP A 675 27.93 7.74 22.24
C ASP A 675 27.42 6.31 22.56
N SER A 676 28.33 5.33 22.48
CA SER A 676 28.00 3.91 22.67
C SER A 676 27.41 3.60 24.05
N VAL A 677 27.78 4.35 25.10
CA VAL A 677 27.24 4.13 26.45
C VAL A 677 25.78 4.60 26.51
N SER A 678 25.50 5.78 25.97
CA SER A 678 24.14 6.30 25.82
C SER A 678 23.24 5.36 25.01
N ILE A 679 23.75 4.80 23.91
CA ILE A 679 23.05 3.83 23.06
C ILE A 679 22.69 2.56 23.84
N MET A 680 23.66 1.96 24.54
CA MET A 680 23.44 0.73 25.30
C MET A 680 22.51 0.92 26.50
N ASN A 681 22.51 2.11 27.11
CA ASN A 681 21.65 2.47 28.24
C ASN A 681 20.26 3.01 27.83
N LEU A 682 19.89 2.88 26.55
CA LEU A 682 18.59 3.34 26.04
C LEU A 682 18.31 4.83 26.32
N LYS A 683 19.34 5.69 26.27
CA LYS A 683 19.20 7.10 26.65
C LYS A 683 18.17 7.84 25.80
N ARG A 684 18.16 7.61 24.48
CA ARG A 684 17.19 8.20 23.54
C ARG A 684 15.76 7.77 23.85
N GLN A 685 15.56 6.53 24.28
CA GLN A 685 14.24 6.02 24.63
C GLN A 685 13.60 6.81 25.76
N ASN A 686 14.36 7.39 26.71
CA ASN A 686 13.80 8.23 27.77
C ASN A 686 13.10 9.51 27.26
N ARG A 687 13.41 9.99 26.05
CA ARG A 687 12.71 11.14 25.43
C ARG A 687 11.32 10.77 24.93
N TYR A 688 11.08 9.49 24.63
CA TYR A 688 9.87 9.04 23.92
C TYR A 688 9.04 8.02 24.70
N ARG A 689 9.66 7.23 25.58
CA ARG A 689 9.08 6.15 26.38
C ARG A 689 9.15 6.50 27.86
N LEU A 690 8.16 6.06 28.64
CA LEU A 690 8.24 6.06 30.10
C LEU A 690 8.55 4.63 30.57
N MET A 691 9.72 4.44 31.17
CA MET A 691 10.25 3.11 31.46
C MET A 691 10.46 2.91 32.97
N TRP A 692 9.91 1.82 33.51
CA TRP A 692 10.20 1.31 34.83
C TRP A 692 10.98 0.00 34.69
N MET A 693 12.30 0.07 34.81
CA MET A 693 13.19 -1.07 34.52
C MET A 693 13.25 -2.12 35.65
N ASP A 694 12.88 -1.75 36.88
CA ASP A 694 13.13 -2.56 38.08
C ASP A 694 11.84 -3.09 38.73
N THR A 695 10.69 -2.97 38.04
CA THR A 695 9.42 -3.50 38.54
C THR A 695 9.49 -5.02 38.66
N LYS A 696 8.80 -5.57 39.66
CA LYS A 696 8.75 -7.01 39.91
C LYS A 696 7.36 -7.54 39.61
N TYR A 697 7.30 -8.73 39.03
CA TYR A 697 6.02 -9.36 38.73
C TYR A 697 5.32 -9.82 40.02
N GLU A 698 4.09 -9.34 40.20
CA GLU A 698 3.14 -9.81 41.21
C GLU A 698 1.80 -9.94 40.50
N PRO A 699 1.16 -11.13 40.47
CA PRO A 699 -0.15 -11.29 39.85
C PRO A 699 -1.16 -10.27 40.37
N GLY A 700 -2.02 -9.75 39.49
CA GLY A 700 -3.03 -8.76 39.84
C GLY A 700 -3.16 -7.67 38.79
N THR A 701 -3.11 -6.40 39.21
CA THR A 701 -3.43 -5.25 38.35
C THR A 701 -2.23 -4.33 38.21
N VAL A 702 -1.94 -3.96 36.96
CA VAL A 702 -1.04 -2.86 36.61
C VAL A 702 -1.87 -1.70 36.11
N LYS A 703 -1.84 -0.59 36.83
CA LYS A 703 -2.54 0.65 36.49
C LYS A 703 -1.52 1.72 36.14
N VAL A 704 -1.83 2.51 35.11
CA VAL A 704 -1.08 3.71 34.77
C VAL A 704 -2.01 4.91 34.77
N VAL A 705 -1.56 6.01 35.38
CA VAL A 705 -2.23 7.33 35.34
C VAL A 705 -1.32 8.30 34.60
N ALA A 706 -1.80 8.87 33.50
CA ALA A 706 -1.07 9.86 32.71
C ALA A 706 -1.43 11.29 33.14
N TYR A 707 -0.44 12.18 33.07
CA TYR A 707 -0.57 13.57 33.51
C TYR A 707 -0.24 14.54 32.38
N ASP A 708 -1.02 15.60 32.25
CA ASP A 708 -0.77 16.68 31.30
C ASP A 708 0.44 17.55 31.69
N LYS A 709 0.73 18.56 30.87
CA LYS A 709 1.82 19.52 31.09
C LYS A 709 1.70 20.33 32.39
N ASN A 710 0.51 20.40 32.99
CA ASN A 710 0.26 21.09 34.25
C ASN A 710 0.30 20.14 35.46
N GLY A 711 0.58 18.86 35.23
CA GLY A 711 0.60 17.83 36.26
C GLY A 711 -0.79 17.33 36.66
N LYS A 712 -1.85 17.62 35.89
CA LYS A 712 -3.20 17.12 36.14
C LYS A 712 -3.35 15.71 35.57
N ALA A 713 -3.92 14.78 36.33
CA ALA A 713 -4.30 13.46 35.82
C ALA A 713 -5.38 13.60 34.73
N VAL A 714 -5.15 13.01 33.56
CA VAL A 714 -6.01 13.19 32.37
C VAL A 714 -6.43 11.88 31.71
N ALA A 715 -5.69 10.79 31.91
CA ALA A 715 -6.05 9.48 31.41
C ALA A 715 -5.56 8.38 32.37
N GLU A 716 -6.25 7.25 32.38
CA GLU A 716 -5.81 6.05 33.10
C GLU A 716 -6.07 4.79 32.28
N LYS A 717 -5.24 3.77 32.48
CA LYS A 717 -5.39 2.46 31.85
C LYS A 717 -4.94 1.36 32.80
N GLU A 718 -5.59 0.21 32.70
CA GLU A 718 -5.27 -0.97 33.50
C GLU A 718 -5.07 -2.19 32.59
N ILE A 719 -4.16 -3.06 33.01
CA ILE A 719 -4.06 -4.44 32.54
C ILE A 719 -4.07 -5.37 33.75
N HIS A 720 -4.66 -6.54 33.57
CA HIS A 720 -4.82 -7.54 34.64
C HIS A 720 -4.13 -8.84 34.27
N THR A 721 -3.67 -9.59 35.27
CA THR A 721 -3.35 -11.00 35.11
C THR A 721 -4.62 -11.73 34.69
N ALA A 722 -4.69 -12.16 33.42
CA ALA A 722 -5.85 -12.86 32.90
C ALA A 722 -6.03 -14.23 33.57
N GLY A 723 -7.28 -14.60 33.81
CA GLY A 723 -7.68 -15.92 34.25
C GLY A 723 -7.58 -16.99 33.16
N LYS A 724 -8.22 -18.14 33.40
CA LYS A 724 -8.29 -19.21 32.40
C LYS A 724 -9.14 -18.75 31.20
N PRO A 725 -8.75 -19.12 29.96
CA PRO A 725 -9.58 -18.90 28.77
C PRO A 725 -11.02 -19.41 28.96
N ASP A 726 -12.00 -18.56 28.70
CA ASP A 726 -13.43 -18.84 28.92
C ASP A 726 -14.25 -18.71 27.62
N HIS A 727 -14.04 -17.65 26.84
CA HIS A 727 -14.86 -17.38 25.66
C HIS A 727 -14.13 -16.65 24.52
N ILE A 728 -14.79 -16.60 23.37
CA ILE A 728 -14.33 -15.93 22.15
C ILE A 728 -15.11 -14.63 21.96
N GLU A 729 -14.39 -13.52 21.83
CA GLU A 729 -14.96 -12.24 21.39
C GLU A 729 -14.66 -11.98 19.91
N LEU A 730 -15.64 -11.43 19.19
CA LEU A 730 -15.56 -11.09 17.77
C LEU A 730 -15.83 -9.60 17.59
N ILE A 731 -14.88 -8.88 16.99
CA ILE A 731 -14.95 -7.42 16.79
C ILE A 731 -14.69 -7.12 15.31
N ALA A 732 -15.72 -6.72 14.58
CA ALA A 732 -15.57 -6.31 13.19
C ALA A 732 -15.08 -4.86 13.07
N ASP A 733 -14.22 -4.60 12.08
CA ASP A 733 -13.86 -3.24 11.69
C ASP A 733 -15.05 -2.49 11.07
N ARG A 734 -15.88 -3.22 10.30
CA ARG A 734 -17.15 -2.75 9.74
C ARG A 734 -18.21 -3.83 9.87
N ASN A 735 -19.33 -3.47 10.51
CA ASN A 735 -20.50 -4.33 10.65
C ASN A 735 -21.45 -4.27 9.45
N ARG A 736 -21.23 -3.33 8.52
CA ARG A 736 -22.00 -3.13 7.30
C ARG A 736 -21.03 -3.04 6.12
N ILE A 737 -21.21 -3.92 5.13
CA ILE A 737 -20.38 -4.04 3.93
C ILE A 737 -21.25 -4.04 2.67
N GLU A 738 -20.67 -3.73 1.52
CA GLU A 738 -21.36 -3.66 0.24
C GLU A 738 -21.61 -5.05 -0.35
N ALA A 739 -22.79 -5.23 -0.94
CA ALA A 739 -23.22 -6.47 -1.60
C ALA A 739 -22.72 -6.54 -3.05
N ASP A 740 -21.41 -6.47 -3.25
CA ASP A 740 -20.73 -6.42 -4.54
C ASP A 740 -19.90 -7.69 -4.85
N GLY A 741 -19.82 -8.62 -3.88
CA GLY A 741 -19.01 -9.82 -3.98
C GLY A 741 -17.50 -9.61 -3.76
N LYS A 742 -17.06 -8.41 -3.34
CA LYS A 742 -15.66 -8.05 -3.14
C LYS A 742 -15.39 -7.38 -1.80
N ASP A 743 -16.39 -6.69 -1.23
CA ASP A 743 -16.24 -5.97 0.02
C ASP A 743 -16.00 -6.95 1.19
N LEU A 744 -15.16 -6.51 2.13
CA LEU A 744 -14.63 -7.34 3.20
C LEU A 744 -14.93 -6.74 4.58
N SER A 745 -15.31 -7.60 5.51
CA SER A 745 -15.30 -7.30 6.94
C SER A 745 -14.14 -8.03 7.60
N PHE A 746 -13.27 -7.29 8.30
CA PHE A 746 -12.14 -7.82 9.05
C PHE A 746 -12.53 -7.94 10.51
N VAL A 747 -12.54 -9.17 11.02
CA VAL A 747 -13.02 -9.49 12.36
C VAL A 747 -11.84 -9.90 13.24
N THR A 748 -11.50 -9.05 14.21
CA THR A 748 -10.58 -9.43 15.28
C THR A 748 -11.24 -10.48 16.16
N VAL A 749 -10.54 -11.59 16.35
CA VAL A 749 -10.96 -12.72 17.17
C VAL A 749 -10.06 -12.74 18.41
N LYS A 750 -10.66 -12.66 19.60
CA LYS A 750 -9.92 -12.68 20.88
C LYS A 750 -10.35 -13.87 21.72
N VAL A 751 -9.39 -14.52 22.36
CA VAL A 751 -9.63 -15.47 23.45
C VAL A 751 -9.44 -14.74 24.76
N VAL A 752 -10.51 -14.65 25.54
CA VAL A 752 -10.55 -13.89 26.80
C VAL A 752 -10.95 -14.80 27.97
N ASP A 753 -10.62 -14.37 29.18
CA ASP A 753 -11.08 -15.02 30.41
C ASP A 753 -12.56 -14.70 30.72
N LYS A 754 -13.05 -15.13 31.88
CA LYS A 754 -14.44 -14.94 32.28
C LYS A 754 -14.80 -13.47 32.49
N GLU A 755 -13.81 -12.65 32.82
CA GLU A 755 -13.92 -11.22 33.10
C GLU A 755 -13.71 -10.35 31.83
N GLY A 756 -13.35 -10.97 30.71
CA GLY A 756 -13.10 -10.30 29.43
C GLY A 756 -11.65 -9.83 29.24
N ASN A 757 -10.72 -10.21 30.12
CA ASN A 757 -9.30 -9.92 29.92
C ASN A 757 -8.74 -10.82 28.81
N LEU A 758 -8.00 -10.23 27.87
CA LEU A 758 -7.27 -11.00 26.85
C LEU A 758 -6.35 -12.01 27.53
N CYS A 759 -6.42 -13.28 27.14
CA CYS A 759 -5.48 -14.30 27.58
C CYS A 759 -4.22 -14.25 26.69
N PRO A 760 -3.12 -13.60 27.11
CA PRO A 760 -2.02 -13.25 26.21
C PRO A 760 -1.16 -14.45 25.81
N THR A 761 -1.34 -15.60 26.48
CA THR A 761 -0.63 -16.86 26.19
C THR A 761 -1.53 -17.88 25.46
N ALA A 762 -2.77 -17.53 25.13
CA ALA A 762 -3.70 -18.45 24.49
C ALA A 762 -3.30 -18.77 23.04
N SER A 763 -3.39 -20.06 22.69
CA SER A 763 -3.02 -20.62 21.37
C SER A 763 -4.09 -21.58 20.81
N HIS A 764 -5.35 -21.35 21.18
CA HIS A 764 -6.48 -22.22 20.82
C HIS A 764 -6.72 -22.22 19.31
N GLU A 765 -6.97 -23.38 18.71
CA GLU A 765 -7.51 -23.47 17.35
C GLU A 765 -8.97 -22.99 17.35
N ILE A 766 -9.26 -21.98 16.52
CA ILE A 766 -10.60 -21.43 16.31
C ILE A 766 -11.08 -21.90 14.95
N THR A 767 -12.29 -22.47 14.89
CA THR A 767 -12.98 -22.86 13.66
C THR A 767 -14.10 -21.87 13.37
N PHE A 768 -14.26 -21.50 12.10
CA PHE A 768 -15.22 -20.51 11.62
C PHE A 768 -16.32 -21.14 10.79
N LYS A 769 -17.55 -20.64 10.96
CA LYS A 769 -18.68 -20.94 10.08
C LYS A 769 -19.39 -19.64 9.72
N VAL A 770 -19.53 -19.37 8.43
CA VAL A 770 -20.30 -18.23 7.92
C VAL A 770 -21.63 -18.72 7.37
N LYS A 771 -22.73 -18.05 7.75
CA LYS A 771 -24.10 -18.32 7.27
C LYS A 771 -24.69 -17.05 6.65
N GLY A 772 -25.67 -17.22 5.76
CA GLY A 772 -26.34 -16.10 5.10
C GLY A 772 -25.66 -15.72 3.78
N VAL A 773 -25.68 -14.43 3.43
CA VAL A 773 -25.23 -13.92 2.13
C VAL A 773 -23.75 -13.51 2.11
N GLY A 774 -22.90 -14.31 2.76
CA GLY A 774 -21.46 -14.07 2.87
C GLY A 774 -20.67 -15.36 3.01
N THR A 775 -19.36 -15.27 2.84
CA THR A 775 -18.44 -16.42 2.89
C THR A 775 -17.21 -16.12 3.74
N TYR A 776 -16.62 -17.16 4.33
CA TYR A 776 -15.28 -17.06 4.89
C TYR A 776 -14.29 -16.87 3.75
N ARG A 777 -13.46 -15.82 3.83
CA ARG A 777 -12.46 -15.52 2.80
C ARG A 777 -11.08 -16.02 3.18
N ALA A 778 -10.59 -15.62 4.34
CA ALA A 778 -9.28 -16.00 4.85
C ALA A 778 -9.15 -15.64 6.35
N GLY A 779 -8.04 -15.99 6.98
CA GLY A 779 -7.69 -15.57 8.33
C GLY A 779 -6.18 -15.62 8.54
N ALA A 780 -5.67 -14.80 9.45
CA ALA A 780 -4.25 -14.74 9.81
C ALA A 780 -4.12 -14.46 11.31
N ASN A 781 -3.09 -15.02 11.94
CA ASN A 781 -2.79 -14.79 13.36
C ASN A 781 -1.57 -13.88 13.60
N GLY A 782 -0.78 -13.57 12.56
CA GLY A 782 0.41 -12.72 12.67
C GLY A 782 1.65 -13.41 13.24
N ASN A 783 1.63 -14.75 13.38
CA ASN A 783 2.83 -15.52 13.72
C ASN A 783 3.66 -15.79 12.46
N ALA A 784 4.86 -15.20 12.41
CA ALA A 784 5.75 -15.33 11.26
C ALA A 784 6.25 -16.75 10.96
N ALA A 785 6.10 -17.67 11.92
CA ALA A 785 6.51 -19.07 11.84
C ALA A 785 5.31 -20.04 11.65
N SER A 786 4.09 -19.52 11.46
CA SER A 786 2.88 -20.34 11.30
C SER A 786 2.70 -20.79 9.86
N LEU A 787 2.63 -22.11 9.63
CA LEU A 787 2.38 -22.70 8.31
C LEU A 787 0.89 -23.02 8.06
N GLU A 788 -0.01 -22.55 8.92
CA GLU A 788 -1.45 -22.76 8.75
C GLU A 788 -1.95 -21.99 7.51
N SER A 789 -2.73 -22.66 6.65
CA SER A 789 -3.32 -22.03 5.47
C SER A 789 -4.26 -20.88 5.87
N PHE A 790 -4.14 -19.75 5.18
CA PHE A 790 -5.02 -18.61 5.39
C PHE A 790 -6.47 -18.90 4.99
N GLN A 791 -6.71 -19.72 3.96
CA GLN A 791 -8.04 -19.97 3.39
C GLN A 791 -8.80 -21.11 4.07
N ASN A 792 -8.14 -21.91 4.89
CA ASN A 792 -8.83 -22.87 5.74
C ASN A 792 -9.67 -22.11 6.78
N PRO A 793 -10.94 -22.48 7.02
CA PRO A 793 -11.82 -21.81 7.99
C PRO A 793 -11.50 -22.23 9.42
N LYS A 794 -10.22 -22.36 9.74
CA LYS A 794 -9.70 -22.61 11.09
C LYS A 794 -8.24 -22.19 11.19
N MET A 795 -7.86 -21.65 12.33
CA MET A 795 -6.48 -21.26 12.63
C MET A 795 -6.29 -21.12 14.14
N LYS A 796 -5.07 -21.30 14.65
CA LYS A 796 -4.76 -20.96 16.04
C LYS A 796 -4.70 -19.45 16.23
N VAL A 797 -5.27 -18.97 17.33
CA VAL A 797 -4.90 -17.63 17.82
C VAL A 797 -3.42 -17.61 18.19
N PHE A 798 -2.79 -16.45 18.01
CA PHE A 798 -1.41 -16.21 18.43
C PHE A 798 -1.41 -15.09 19.46
N ASN A 799 -0.89 -15.42 20.65
CA ASN A 799 -0.95 -14.55 21.83
C ASN A 799 -2.39 -14.02 22.09
N GLY A 800 -3.34 -14.95 22.05
CA GLY A 800 -4.76 -14.70 22.31
C GLY A 800 -5.56 -14.06 21.18
N MET A 801 -4.94 -13.66 20.06
CA MET A 801 -5.64 -12.98 18.96
C MET A 801 -5.36 -13.53 17.56
N MET A 802 -6.31 -13.33 16.66
CA MET A 802 -6.16 -13.45 15.21
C MET A 802 -7.17 -12.54 14.48
N THR A 803 -7.07 -12.43 13.16
CA THR A 803 -8.07 -11.78 12.30
C THR A 803 -8.70 -12.82 11.38
N ALA A 804 -10.03 -12.86 11.33
CA ALA A 804 -10.81 -13.60 10.33
C ALA A 804 -11.43 -12.60 9.33
N ILE A 805 -11.54 -12.99 8.07
CA ILE A 805 -12.03 -12.14 6.97
C ILE A 805 -13.30 -12.76 6.39
N VAL A 806 -14.36 -11.96 6.33
CA VAL A 806 -15.65 -12.33 5.74
C VAL A 806 -15.85 -11.50 4.48
N SER A 807 -16.21 -12.15 3.37
CA SER A 807 -16.55 -11.50 2.10
C SER A 807 -18.06 -11.42 1.93
N SER A 808 -18.52 -10.32 1.33
CA SER A 808 -19.89 -10.22 0.81
C SER A 808 -20.11 -11.15 -0.38
N THR A 809 -21.37 -11.43 -0.68
CA THR A 809 -21.80 -11.88 -2.02
C THR A 809 -22.47 -10.71 -2.74
N GLU A 810 -22.93 -10.91 -3.98
CA GLU A 810 -23.71 -9.90 -4.71
C GLU A 810 -25.15 -9.75 -4.21
N GLN A 811 -25.52 -10.50 -3.16
CA GLN A 811 -26.84 -10.44 -2.56
C GLN A 811 -26.75 -9.65 -1.25
N SER A 812 -27.66 -8.70 -1.09
CA SER A 812 -27.86 -8.01 0.18
C SER A 812 -28.60 -8.91 1.18
N GLY A 813 -28.35 -8.69 2.46
CA GLY A 813 -28.91 -9.49 3.55
C GLY A 813 -27.97 -9.65 4.73
N LYS A 814 -28.32 -10.58 5.62
CA LYS A 814 -27.56 -10.83 6.85
C LYS A 814 -26.44 -11.84 6.62
N ILE A 815 -25.31 -11.60 7.28
CA ILE A 815 -24.20 -12.55 7.40
C ILE A 815 -23.99 -12.85 8.88
N ILE A 816 -23.87 -14.13 9.23
CA ILE A 816 -23.61 -14.57 10.61
C ILE A 816 -22.27 -15.32 10.62
N LEU A 817 -21.29 -14.78 11.33
CA LEU A 817 -20.01 -15.44 11.61
C LEU A 817 -20.08 -16.11 12.98
N GLU A 818 -19.90 -17.43 13.01
CA GLU A 818 -19.75 -18.22 14.24
C GLU A 818 -18.29 -18.65 14.39
N ALA A 819 -17.73 -18.46 15.58
CA ALA A 819 -16.37 -18.89 15.93
C ALA A 819 -16.41 -19.86 17.13
N THR A 820 -15.77 -21.02 16.99
CA THR A 820 -15.76 -22.07 18.02
C THR A 820 -14.34 -22.57 18.30
N GLY A 821 -14.00 -22.81 19.57
CA GLY A 821 -12.74 -23.39 19.99
C GLY A 821 -12.95 -24.38 21.14
N LYS A 822 -12.10 -25.41 21.25
CA LYS A 822 -12.23 -26.44 22.28
C LYS A 822 -12.14 -25.82 23.68
N GLY A 823 -13.17 -26.05 24.50
CA GLY A 823 -13.22 -25.54 25.89
C GLY A 823 -13.62 -24.07 26.03
N LEU A 824 -13.95 -23.37 24.94
CA LEU A 824 -14.37 -21.97 24.94
C LEU A 824 -15.87 -21.85 24.62
N LYS A 825 -16.54 -20.86 25.22
CA LYS A 825 -17.87 -20.45 24.75
C LYS A 825 -17.73 -19.79 23.36
N LYS A 826 -18.61 -20.17 22.43
CA LYS A 826 -18.59 -19.70 21.04
C LYS A 826 -18.85 -18.20 20.94
N GLY A 827 -18.20 -17.54 19.99
CA GLY A 827 -18.52 -16.18 19.55
C GLY A 827 -19.49 -16.20 18.38
N ILE A 828 -20.42 -15.22 18.33
CA ILE A 828 -21.32 -15.00 17.20
C ILE A 828 -21.32 -13.51 16.86
N LEU A 829 -21.07 -13.19 15.59
CA LEU A 829 -21.11 -11.83 15.07
C LEU A 829 -22.11 -11.75 13.91
N ASN A 830 -22.95 -10.71 13.92
CA ASN A 830 -23.88 -10.41 12.84
C ASN A 830 -23.35 -9.23 12.04
N LEU A 831 -23.28 -9.40 10.72
CA LEU A 831 -22.94 -8.35 9.75
C LEU A 831 -24.12 -8.15 8.78
N GLU A 832 -24.14 -7.00 8.14
CA GLU A 832 -25.11 -6.64 7.12
C GLU A 832 -24.40 -6.40 5.78
N SER A 833 -24.83 -7.12 4.74
CA SER A 833 -24.45 -6.87 3.35
C SER A 833 -25.55 -6.04 2.69
N VAL A 834 -25.21 -4.91 2.09
CA VAL A 834 -26.20 -3.96 1.55
C VAL A 834 -25.89 -3.59 0.11
N SER A 835 -26.93 -3.51 -0.72
CA SER A 835 -26.78 -2.90 -2.03
C SER A 835 -26.53 -1.40 -1.84
N GLU A 836 -25.59 -0.81 -2.58
CA GLU A 836 -25.54 0.64 -2.67
C GLU A 836 -26.88 1.14 -3.22
N ASN A 837 -27.50 2.10 -2.52
CA ASN A 837 -28.46 2.96 -3.20
C ASN A 837 -27.62 3.76 -4.19
N VAL A 838 -27.77 3.47 -5.49
CA VAL A 838 -27.18 4.23 -6.59
C VAL A 838 -27.30 5.72 -6.25
N LYS A 839 -26.15 6.34 -5.95
CA LYS A 839 -26.06 7.78 -5.63
C LYS A 839 -26.02 8.60 -6.90
#